data_AF-A0AAV7YK26-F1
#
_entry.id   AF-A0AAV7YK26-F1
#
_cell.length_a   1.000
_cell.length_b   1.000
_cell.length_c   1.000
_cell.angle_alpha   90.00
_cell.angle_beta   90.00
_cell.angle_gamma   90.00
#
_symmetry.space_group_name_H-M   'P 1'
#
loop_
_entity.id
_entity.type
_entity.pdbx_description
1 polymer ?
#
loop_
_entity_poly.entity_id
_entity_poly.type
_entity_poly.pdbx_seq_one_letter_code
_entity_poly.pdbx_strand_id
1 'polypeptide(L)'
;MKRVKSYEKIKTLYNNERFCDVTFIIGKERKVFRCHKTILSMFSKFFEKLFFFSGWEQKQSSPISEIEIKDIEPNCFEIVIKYIYQGEIDFSINTKQLNRLLKLTTKLQITELQKVCLTNLTKRDDLFTVSKDLRNFDKRVVKEILKNSNLLIKPIQIFKNIKNYGEYLVEKKNEEPTINNIKNEILEFLPLIPFDRMTNLQIQSIGNQGIVPYQILYQSCLKKLFSLGCSTNSDRNKQEKKNEKEKEIGKEKEIEKEKEIEKVIEKEKQKEKEKQKEKEKEKEIEKEKEIEKEKEIEKEKEIEKEQKKKKEIEIEKEKEKEKKRKVEQEFYLNVPIEAEKSNKKDENKLPITIIKNQNTKTKTKNSNESIQKEFNKKICFLKTTTTNTMQTKRFYGSNKQVKNGSSPQIQIIKKYEQVNVNKSTNYMRIGTNQKLENKKTAKISVILMISVRSEATIKNMLHSLQQNQFLNVSHLRISEDSKFDVNYVYLSKFDSIFFFSNGRIKNSTHIGNLLARFVENGGGLVLCSCSALDTDLKGILTGRIADEHFLPMSQGKFLKNKRLKMGRVEIPDHPIMKDVKKFDGGNYSFHISANLNNLPTGAKAIALWEDGNVFISEKQKNTDFGKIVVLNMFPVSGKNKFWISETDGAKIMCNSVEYVSKN
;
A
#
# COMPACT_ATOMS: atom_id res chain seq x y z
N MET A 1 47.06 -2.80 7.21
CA MET A 1 46.57 -3.97 6.45
C MET A 1 45.54 -3.50 5.41
N LYS A 2 45.80 -3.61 4.10
CA LYS A 2 44.80 -3.25 3.07
C LYS A 2 43.74 -4.36 3.01
N ARG A 3 42.44 -4.01 3.03
CA ARG A 3 41.36 -5.01 2.88
C ARG A 3 41.50 -5.72 1.53
N VAL A 4 41.45 -7.05 1.53
CA VAL A 4 41.45 -7.85 0.30
C VAL A 4 40.15 -7.58 -0.46
N LYS A 5 40.24 -7.27 -1.76
CA LYS A 5 39.09 -7.03 -2.64
C LYS A 5 38.39 -8.34 -3.05
N SER A 6 38.09 -9.23 -2.11
CA SER A 6 37.53 -10.57 -2.40
C SER A 6 36.20 -10.48 -3.15
N TYR A 7 35.40 -9.43 -2.88
CA TYR A 7 34.12 -9.20 -3.54
C TYR A 7 34.24 -8.87 -5.04
N GLU A 8 35.28 -8.13 -5.44
CA GLU A 8 35.53 -7.84 -6.88
C GLU A 8 35.80 -9.11 -7.67
N LYS A 9 36.44 -10.12 -7.07
CA LYS A 9 36.64 -11.43 -7.72
C LYS A 9 35.31 -12.17 -7.89
N ILE A 10 34.44 -12.16 -6.89
CA ILE A 10 33.08 -12.74 -6.98
C ILE A 10 32.28 -12.05 -8.10
N LYS A 11 32.39 -10.73 -8.24
CA LYS A 11 31.73 -9.95 -9.30
C LYS A 11 32.13 -10.43 -10.71
N THR A 12 33.36 -10.89 -10.92
CA THR A 12 33.83 -11.45 -12.22
C THR A 12 33.28 -12.85 -12.55
N LEU A 13 32.60 -13.51 -11.61
CA LEU A 13 31.95 -14.81 -11.83
C LEU A 13 30.51 -14.67 -12.34
N TYR A 14 29.94 -13.46 -12.36
CA TYR A 14 28.63 -13.21 -12.95
C TYR A 14 28.67 -13.41 -14.48
N ASN A 15 27.75 -14.21 -15.03
CA ASN A 15 27.72 -14.65 -16.43
C ASN A 15 29.03 -15.33 -16.91
N ASN A 16 29.80 -15.90 -15.99
CA ASN A 16 31.00 -16.67 -16.29
C ASN A 16 30.75 -18.15 -15.95
N GLU A 17 31.01 -19.05 -16.90
CA GLU A 17 30.71 -20.48 -16.71
C GLU A 17 31.78 -21.21 -15.88
N ARG A 18 32.93 -20.56 -15.63
CA ARG A 18 34.03 -21.11 -14.85
C ARG A 18 33.62 -21.34 -13.40
N PHE A 19 33.75 -22.58 -12.93
CA PHE A 19 33.35 -23.06 -11.60
C PHE A 19 31.83 -23.17 -11.35
N CYS A 20 30.98 -23.02 -12.37
CA CYS A 20 29.55 -23.28 -12.22
C CYS A 20 29.27 -24.78 -11.98
N ASP A 21 28.47 -25.07 -10.95
CA ASP A 21 28.11 -26.40 -10.45
C ASP A 21 26.58 -26.62 -10.37
N VAL A 22 25.80 -25.60 -10.74
CA VAL A 22 24.33 -25.66 -10.87
C VAL A 22 23.84 -24.84 -12.06
N THR A 23 22.85 -25.37 -12.79
CA THR A 23 22.18 -24.70 -13.91
C THR A 23 20.69 -24.58 -13.64
N PHE A 24 20.16 -23.36 -13.64
CA PHE A 24 18.74 -23.09 -13.50
C PHE A 24 18.07 -22.83 -14.84
N ILE A 25 16.94 -23.48 -15.10
CA ILE A 25 16.07 -23.25 -16.26
C ILE A 25 14.81 -22.54 -15.74
N ILE A 26 14.67 -21.25 -16.04
CA ILE A 26 13.68 -20.38 -15.40
C ILE A 26 12.56 -19.98 -16.35
N GLY A 27 11.32 -20.07 -15.85
CA GLY A 27 10.11 -19.57 -16.50
C GLY A 27 9.68 -20.37 -17.73
N LYS A 28 8.55 -19.97 -18.32
CA LYS A 28 8.06 -20.55 -19.59
C LYS A 28 9.03 -20.33 -20.76
N GLU A 29 9.81 -19.26 -20.71
CA GLU A 29 10.87 -18.92 -21.65
C GLU A 29 12.09 -19.87 -21.57
N ARG A 30 12.16 -20.74 -20.54
CA ARG A 30 13.28 -21.66 -20.29
C ARG A 30 14.66 -20.98 -20.28
N LYS A 31 14.72 -19.72 -19.79
CA LYS A 31 15.97 -18.94 -19.77
C LYS A 31 16.97 -19.60 -18.83
N VAL A 32 18.16 -19.89 -19.34
CA VAL A 32 19.21 -20.64 -18.65
C VAL A 32 20.10 -19.70 -17.84
N PHE A 33 20.37 -20.06 -16.58
CA PHE A 33 21.29 -19.36 -15.68
C PHE A 33 22.28 -20.36 -15.08
N ARG A 34 23.56 -20.27 -15.48
CA ARG A 34 24.66 -21.03 -14.88
C ARG A 34 25.16 -20.29 -13.64
N CYS A 35 25.32 -21.01 -12.54
CA CYS A 35 25.54 -20.44 -11.21
C CYS A 35 26.44 -21.35 -10.33
N HIS A 36 26.83 -20.79 -9.18
CA HIS A 36 27.66 -21.43 -8.16
C HIS A 36 26.83 -21.71 -6.91
N LYS A 37 26.69 -22.97 -6.49
CA LYS A 37 25.91 -23.42 -5.32
C LYS A 37 26.34 -22.67 -4.06
N THR A 38 27.65 -22.65 -3.81
CA THR A 38 28.27 -22.00 -2.65
C THR A 38 27.91 -20.51 -2.55
N ILE A 39 28.06 -19.75 -3.63
CA ILE A 39 27.72 -18.31 -3.68
C ILE A 39 26.22 -18.11 -3.45
N LEU A 40 25.37 -18.90 -4.10
CA LEU A 40 23.91 -18.79 -3.90
C LEU A 40 23.49 -19.09 -2.46
N SER A 41 24.05 -20.13 -1.85
CA SER A 41 23.77 -20.51 -0.45
C SER A 41 24.22 -19.47 0.57
N MET A 42 25.33 -18.76 0.33
CA MET A 42 25.79 -17.66 1.22
C MET A 42 24.76 -16.54 1.37
N PHE A 43 23.94 -16.29 0.34
CA PHE A 43 22.93 -15.23 0.34
C PHE A 43 21.49 -15.73 0.51
N SER A 44 21.26 -17.05 0.51
CA SER A 44 19.92 -17.65 0.48
C SER A 44 19.85 -18.94 1.30
N LYS A 45 19.08 -18.89 2.41
CA LYS A 45 18.74 -20.09 3.19
C LYS A 45 17.92 -21.10 2.38
N PHE A 46 17.19 -20.65 1.34
CA PHE A 46 16.50 -21.54 0.41
C PHE A 46 17.49 -22.36 -0.43
N PHE A 47 18.48 -21.73 -1.06
CA PHE A 47 19.48 -22.45 -1.86
C PHE A 47 20.39 -23.33 -1.00
N GLU A 48 20.79 -22.88 0.19
CA GLU A 48 21.49 -23.71 1.17
C GLU A 48 20.71 -25.00 1.52
N LYS A 49 19.41 -24.89 1.79
CA LYS A 49 18.54 -26.05 2.03
C LYS A 49 18.38 -26.94 0.80
N LEU A 50 18.19 -26.34 -0.37
CA LEU A 50 18.03 -27.04 -1.64
C LEU A 50 19.24 -27.93 -1.93
N PHE A 51 20.46 -27.40 -1.83
CA PHE A 51 21.67 -28.13 -2.16
C PHE A 51 22.12 -29.08 -1.04
N PHE A 52 22.23 -28.60 0.21
CA PHE A 52 22.97 -29.32 1.27
C PHE A 52 22.11 -30.09 2.28
N PHE A 53 20.79 -29.85 2.33
CA PHE A 53 19.92 -30.44 3.38
C PHE A 53 18.74 -31.27 2.84
N SER A 54 18.38 -31.14 1.55
CA SER A 54 17.17 -31.76 1.01
C SER A 54 17.36 -33.18 0.45
N GLY A 55 18.57 -33.76 0.56
CA GLY A 55 18.91 -35.06 -0.04
C GLY A 55 18.94 -35.07 -1.58
N TRP A 56 18.79 -33.91 -2.22
CA TRP A 56 18.69 -33.77 -3.68
C TRP A 56 19.90 -34.30 -4.44
N GLU A 57 21.11 -34.17 -3.88
CA GLU A 57 22.35 -34.56 -4.55
C GLU A 57 22.46 -36.08 -4.76
N GLN A 58 21.74 -36.90 -4.00
CA GLN A 58 21.72 -38.36 -4.17
C GLN A 58 20.87 -38.86 -5.36
N LYS A 59 20.19 -37.97 -6.10
CA LYS A 59 19.24 -38.33 -7.17
C LYS A 59 19.69 -37.99 -8.59
N GLN A 60 20.90 -37.46 -8.81
CA GLN A 60 21.37 -37.11 -10.16
C GLN A 60 22.65 -37.86 -10.55
N SER A 61 22.67 -38.36 -11.79
CA SER A 61 23.83 -39.02 -12.41
C SER A 61 24.81 -38.04 -13.08
N SER A 62 24.50 -36.75 -13.07
CA SER A 62 25.31 -35.67 -13.68
C SER A 62 26.10 -34.91 -12.61
N PRO A 63 27.36 -34.50 -12.87
CA PRO A 63 28.13 -33.66 -11.96
C PRO A 63 27.60 -32.21 -11.85
N ILE A 64 26.83 -31.75 -12.84
CA ILE A 64 26.18 -30.42 -12.83
C ILE A 64 24.69 -30.63 -12.58
N SER A 65 24.18 -30.02 -11.51
CA SER A 65 22.77 -30.13 -11.15
C SER A 65 21.90 -29.21 -12.01
N GLU A 66 21.03 -29.78 -12.86
CA GLU A 66 20.02 -29.02 -13.58
C GLU A 66 18.72 -28.89 -12.76
N ILE A 67 18.18 -27.68 -12.68
CA ILE A 67 17.00 -27.34 -11.86
C ILE A 67 16.03 -26.45 -12.66
N GLU A 68 14.88 -27.00 -13.05
CA GLU A 68 13.83 -26.24 -13.74
C GLU A 68 12.83 -25.62 -12.75
N ILE A 69 12.55 -24.31 -12.89
CA ILE A 69 11.56 -23.59 -12.07
C ILE A 69 10.65 -22.76 -12.99
N LYS A 70 9.45 -23.29 -13.26
CA LYS A 70 8.47 -22.71 -14.20
C LYS A 70 7.77 -21.45 -13.66
N ASP A 71 7.65 -21.31 -12.34
CA ASP A 71 6.81 -20.29 -11.69
C ASP A 71 7.53 -18.96 -11.37
N ILE A 72 8.67 -18.70 -12.02
CA ILE A 72 9.48 -17.50 -11.79
C ILE A 72 9.67 -16.76 -13.12
N GLU A 73 9.45 -15.45 -13.11
CA GLU A 73 9.74 -14.58 -14.26
C GLU A 73 11.26 -14.40 -14.40
N PRO A 74 11.86 -14.72 -15.58
CA PRO A 74 13.31 -14.70 -15.76
C PRO A 74 13.96 -13.36 -15.43
N ASN A 75 13.30 -12.25 -15.74
CA ASN A 75 13.78 -10.90 -15.43
C ASN A 75 13.90 -10.63 -13.91
N CYS A 76 12.97 -11.16 -13.11
CA CYS A 76 13.06 -11.03 -11.65
C CYS A 76 14.18 -11.91 -11.09
N PHE A 77 14.37 -13.11 -11.64
CA PHE A 77 15.48 -14.00 -11.27
C PHE A 77 16.84 -13.39 -11.63
N GLU A 78 16.96 -12.80 -12.82
CA GLU A 78 18.19 -12.13 -13.25
C GLU A 78 18.59 -10.99 -12.31
N ILE A 79 17.64 -10.19 -11.82
CA ILE A 79 17.92 -9.14 -10.82
C ILE A 79 18.44 -9.75 -9.50
N VAL A 80 17.85 -10.87 -9.05
CA VAL A 80 18.32 -11.60 -7.86
C VAL A 80 19.75 -12.11 -8.04
N ILE A 81 20.06 -12.74 -9.18
CA ILE A 81 21.41 -13.25 -9.47
C ILE A 81 22.41 -12.08 -9.60
N LYS A 82 22.07 -11.00 -10.32
CA LYS A 82 22.90 -9.79 -10.38
C LYS A 82 23.22 -9.27 -8.98
N TYR A 83 22.22 -9.12 -8.11
CA TYR A 83 22.44 -8.68 -6.74
C TYR A 83 23.38 -9.59 -5.94
N ILE A 84 23.23 -10.92 -6.03
CA ILE A 84 24.08 -11.86 -5.29
C ILE A 84 25.56 -11.71 -5.66
N TYR A 85 25.88 -11.55 -6.95
CA TYR A 85 27.27 -11.47 -7.42
C TYR A 85 27.84 -10.04 -7.41
N GLN A 86 26.99 -9.01 -7.57
CA GLN A 86 27.41 -7.62 -7.79
C GLN A 86 27.13 -6.68 -6.60
N GLY A 87 26.20 -7.04 -5.71
CA GLY A 87 25.91 -6.36 -4.44
C GLY A 87 24.98 -5.15 -4.54
N GLU A 88 24.61 -4.79 -5.76
CA GLU A 88 23.87 -3.57 -6.12
C GLU A 88 22.63 -3.94 -6.94
N ILE A 89 21.68 -3.00 -7.02
CA ILE A 89 20.47 -3.11 -7.84
C ILE A 89 20.23 -1.77 -8.50
N ASP A 90 19.92 -1.79 -9.79
CA ASP A 90 19.32 -0.64 -10.46
C ASP A 90 17.81 -0.55 -10.09
N PHE A 91 17.43 0.53 -9.41
CA PHE A 91 16.05 0.80 -9.01
C PHE A 91 15.21 1.54 -10.07
N SER A 92 15.67 1.59 -11.31
CA SER A 92 14.88 2.04 -12.48
C SER A 92 13.59 1.22 -12.73
N ILE A 93 13.46 0.03 -12.12
CA ILE A 93 12.29 -0.85 -12.22
C ILE A 93 10.99 -0.23 -11.69
N ASN A 94 9.84 -0.49 -12.31
CA ASN A 94 8.55 0.04 -11.84
C ASN A 94 8.03 -0.66 -10.56
N THR A 95 6.96 -0.13 -9.96
CA THR A 95 6.43 -0.63 -8.67
C THR A 95 5.79 -2.02 -8.78
N LYS A 96 5.22 -2.39 -9.94
CA LYS A 96 4.74 -3.76 -10.21
C LYS A 96 5.89 -4.78 -10.29
N GLN A 97 7.00 -4.41 -10.92
CA GLN A 97 8.23 -5.22 -10.95
C GLN A 97 8.88 -5.33 -9.56
N LEU A 98 8.97 -4.23 -8.81
CA LEU A 98 9.54 -4.22 -7.46
C LEU A 98 8.76 -5.14 -6.50
N ASN A 99 7.43 -5.20 -6.63
CA ASN A 99 6.61 -6.15 -5.87
C ASN A 99 6.85 -7.62 -6.30
N ARG A 100 6.90 -7.90 -7.59
CA ARG A 100 7.25 -9.25 -8.10
C ARG A 100 8.61 -9.71 -7.58
N LEU A 101 9.60 -8.81 -7.59
CA LEU A 101 10.92 -9.04 -7.00
C LEU A 101 10.81 -9.31 -5.49
N LEU A 102 10.08 -8.49 -4.73
CA LEU A 102 9.90 -8.67 -3.28
C LEU A 102 9.26 -10.03 -2.92
N LYS A 103 8.31 -10.52 -3.73
CA LYS A 103 7.73 -11.86 -3.59
C LYS A 103 8.76 -12.95 -3.87
N LEU A 104 9.54 -12.81 -4.94
CA LEU A 104 10.61 -13.74 -5.28
C LEU A 104 11.70 -13.81 -4.19
N THR A 105 12.13 -12.66 -3.65
CA THR A 105 13.17 -12.60 -2.61
C THR A 105 12.70 -13.22 -1.30
N THR A 106 11.39 -13.12 -1.02
CA THR A 106 10.75 -13.82 0.10
C THR A 106 10.71 -15.34 -0.14
N LYS A 107 10.32 -15.80 -1.34
CA LYS A 107 10.34 -17.23 -1.73
C LYS A 107 11.74 -17.83 -1.64
N LEU A 108 12.76 -17.09 -2.09
CA LEU A 108 14.17 -17.48 -2.04
C LEU A 108 14.87 -17.18 -0.69
N GLN A 109 14.16 -16.67 0.31
CA GLN A 109 14.71 -16.40 1.67
C GLN A 109 16.00 -15.53 1.64
N ILE A 110 16.02 -14.49 0.79
CA ILE A 110 17.15 -13.55 0.66
C ILE A 110 16.83 -12.27 1.45
N THR A 111 17.10 -12.31 2.76
CA THR A 111 16.63 -11.30 3.71
C THR A 111 17.16 -9.89 3.46
N GLU A 112 18.44 -9.72 3.11
CA GLU A 112 18.99 -8.38 2.85
C GLU A 112 18.38 -7.78 1.59
N LEU A 113 18.28 -8.55 0.51
CA LEU A 113 17.61 -8.14 -0.72
C LEU A 113 16.14 -7.75 -0.47
N GLN A 114 15.43 -8.53 0.35
CA GLN A 114 14.06 -8.23 0.76
C GLN A 114 13.96 -6.87 1.50
N LYS A 115 14.89 -6.59 2.44
CA LYS A 115 14.97 -5.29 3.14
C LYS A 115 15.24 -4.14 2.19
N VAL A 116 16.17 -4.30 1.23
CA VAL A 116 16.50 -3.24 0.26
C VAL A 116 15.32 -2.98 -0.69
N CYS A 117 14.64 -4.02 -1.18
CA CYS A 117 13.41 -3.88 -1.98
C CYS A 117 12.31 -3.15 -1.21
N LEU A 118 12.05 -3.54 0.04
CA LEU A 118 11.07 -2.90 0.92
C LEU A 118 11.43 -1.43 1.24
N THR A 119 12.71 -1.16 1.52
CA THR A 119 13.21 0.20 1.78
C THR A 119 13.02 1.10 0.57
N ASN A 120 13.31 0.61 -0.64
CA ASN A 120 13.08 1.39 -1.86
C ASN A 120 11.59 1.55 -2.15
N LEU A 121 10.77 0.52 -1.94
CA LEU A 121 9.32 0.59 -2.10
C LEU A 121 8.73 1.72 -1.24
N THR A 122 9.10 1.78 0.03
CA THR A 122 8.60 2.84 0.96
C THR A 122 9.15 4.25 0.69
N LYS A 123 10.18 4.39 -0.15
CA LYS A 123 10.67 5.70 -0.62
C LYS A 123 9.94 6.20 -1.87
N ARG A 124 9.13 5.37 -2.54
CA ARG A 124 8.47 5.79 -3.78
C ARG A 124 7.20 6.57 -3.49
N ASP A 125 7.11 7.72 -4.13
CA ASP A 125 5.95 8.62 -4.06
C ASP A 125 4.69 8.05 -4.74
N ASP A 126 4.83 7.07 -5.63
CA ASP A 126 3.73 6.50 -6.42
C ASP A 126 2.85 5.50 -5.64
N LEU A 127 3.43 4.78 -4.66
CA LEU A 127 2.89 3.59 -4.00
C LEU A 127 1.47 3.69 -3.42
N PHE A 128 1.01 4.90 -3.11
CA PHE A 128 -0.33 5.18 -2.58
C PHE A 128 -1.13 6.19 -3.43
N THR A 129 -0.57 6.67 -4.55
CA THR A 129 -1.27 7.57 -5.48
C THR A 129 -2.28 6.82 -6.36
N VAL A 130 -2.11 5.50 -6.52
CA VAL A 130 -3.07 4.62 -7.20
C VAL A 130 -3.71 3.69 -6.17
N SER A 131 -4.99 3.89 -5.87
CA SER A 131 -5.75 3.14 -4.85
C SER A 131 -5.83 1.61 -5.06
N LYS A 132 -5.45 1.13 -6.25
CA LYS A 132 -5.44 -0.28 -6.62
C LYS A 132 -4.11 -0.99 -6.32
N ASP A 133 -3.01 -0.27 -6.05
CA ASP A 133 -1.68 -0.90 -5.97
C ASP A 133 -1.46 -1.74 -4.71
N LEU A 134 -2.09 -1.38 -3.58
CA LEU A 134 -2.04 -2.17 -2.34
C LEU A 134 -2.53 -3.62 -2.54
N ARG A 135 -3.49 -3.85 -3.46
CA ARG A 135 -4.03 -5.19 -3.79
C ARG A 135 -2.97 -6.17 -4.26
N ASN A 136 -1.86 -5.66 -4.82
CA ASN A 136 -0.77 -6.50 -5.28
C ASN A 136 0.10 -7.06 -4.13
N PHE A 137 0.00 -6.50 -2.92
CA PHE A 137 0.85 -6.83 -1.77
C PHE A 137 0.10 -7.68 -0.73
N ASP A 138 0.86 -8.50 0.01
CA ASP A 138 0.32 -9.26 1.15
C ASP A 138 0.35 -8.41 2.43
N LYS A 139 -0.53 -8.73 3.40
CA LYS A 139 -0.72 -7.94 4.64
C LYS A 139 0.58 -7.57 5.36
N ARG A 140 1.57 -8.49 5.38
CA ARG A 140 2.89 -8.25 6.00
C ARG A 140 3.63 -7.07 5.36
N VAL A 141 3.63 -7.00 4.03
CA VAL A 141 4.30 -5.92 3.29
C VAL A 141 3.55 -4.61 3.52
N VAL A 142 2.21 -4.62 3.49
CA VAL A 142 1.39 -3.44 3.79
C VAL A 142 1.68 -2.90 5.20
N LYS A 143 1.81 -3.77 6.23
CA LYS A 143 2.23 -3.35 7.58
C LYS A 143 3.61 -2.69 7.59
N GLU A 144 4.61 -3.28 6.95
CA GLU A 144 5.96 -2.70 6.91
C GLU A 144 5.99 -1.36 6.16
N ILE A 145 5.16 -1.20 5.12
CA ILE A 145 4.99 0.08 4.45
C ILE A 145 4.39 1.11 5.43
N LEU A 146 3.30 0.78 6.12
CA LEU A 146 2.65 1.68 7.10
C LEU A 146 3.53 2.04 8.30
N LYS A 147 4.43 1.15 8.72
CA LYS A 147 5.41 1.43 9.79
C LYS A 147 6.42 2.51 9.41
N ASN A 148 6.64 2.81 8.13
CA ASN A 148 7.59 3.82 7.73
C ASN A 148 7.03 5.22 8.06
N SER A 149 7.63 5.90 9.03
CA SER A 149 7.23 7.24 9.47
C SER A 149 7.35 8.33 8.39
N ASN A 150 8.05 8.05 7.29
CA ASN A 150 8.26 8.94 6.15
C ASN A 150 7.25 8.74 5.01
N LEU A 151 6.12 8.04 5.22
CA LEU A 151 5.05 8.00 4.21
C LEU A 151 4.54 9.40 3.90
N LEU A 152 4.85 9.90 2.70
CA LEU A 152 4.50 11.23 2.20
C LEU A 152 3.04 11.32 1.73
N ILE A 153 2.11 10.73 2.50
CA ILE A 153 0.69 10.63 2.19
C ILE A 153 -0.13 11.08 3.39
N LYS A 154 -1.15 11.91 3.13
CA LYS A 154 -2.14 12.36 4.11
C LYS A 154 -2.71 11.17 4.89
N PRO A 155 -2.78 11.23 6.24
CA PRO A 155 -3.29 10.11 7.04
C PRO A 155 -4.70 9.64 6.62
N ILE A 156 -5.58 10.57 6.25
CA ILE A 156 -6.93 10.27 5.74
C ILE A 156 -6.88 9.42 4.45
N GLN A 157 -5.91 9.65 3.58
CA GLN A 157 -5.74 8.88 2.35
C GLN A 157 -5.11 7.51 2.63
N ILE A 158 -4.23 7.41 3.64
CA ILE A 158 -3.77 6.11 4.16
C ILE A 158 -4.99 5.30 4.64
N PHE A 159 -5.90 5.89 5.42
CA PHE A 159 -7.13 5.22 5.84
C PHE A 159 -8.02 4.81 4.66
N LYS A 160 -8.32 5.72 3.70
CA LYS A 160 -9.08 5.39 2.48
C LYS A 160 -8.45 4.20 1.73
N ASN A 161 -7.14 4.22 1.51
CA ASN A 161 -6.44 3.15 0.80
C ASN A 161 -6.44 1.81 1.57
N ILE A 162 -6.35 1.84 2.90
CA ILE A 162 -6.42 0.64 3.74
C ILE A 162 -7.84 0.07 3.81
N LYS A 163 -8.89 0.92 3.84
CA LYS A 163 -10.29 0.49 3.70
C LYS A 163 -10.50 -0.25 2.38
N ASN A 164 -10.08 0.34 1.26
CA ASN A 164 -10.19 -0.26 -0.08
C ASN A 164 -9.38 -1.57 -0.22
N TYR A 165 -8.29 -1.71 0.55
CA TYR A 165 -7.52 -2.96 0.65
C TYR A 165 -8.25 -4.01 1.49
N GLY A 166 -8.93 -3.59 2.56
CA GLY A 166 -9.84 -4.44 3.34
C GLY A 166 -10.98 -4.99 2.50
N GLU A 167 -11.68 -4.15 1.74
CA GLU A 167 -12.71 -4.55 0.78
C GLU A 167 -12.20 -5.63 -0.18
N TYR A 168 -11.03 -5.41 -0.80
CA TYR A 168 -10.37 -6.41 -1.66
C TYR A 168 -10.02 -7.73 -0.94
N LEU A 169 -9.64 -7.68 0.34
CA LEU A 169 -9.34 -8.89 1.12
C LEU A 169 -10.60 -9.71 1.45
N VAL A 170 -11.72 -9.04 1.69
CA VAL A 170 -13.05 -9.66 1.88
C VAL A 170 -13.55 -10.27 0.56
N GLU A 171 -13.48 -9.51 -0.55
CA GLU A 171 -13.77 -10.01 -1.91
C GLU A 171 -12.94 -11.27 -2.25
N LYS A 172 -11.64 -11.27 -1.93
CA LYS A 172 -10.73 -12.39 -2.17
C LYS A 172 -11.07 -13.67 -1.39
N LYS A 173 -11.88 -13.55 -0.33
CA LYS A 173 -12.43 -14.68 0.44
C LYS A 173 -13.79 -15.16 -0.07
N ASN A 174 -14.35 -14.52 -1.09
CA ASN A 174 -15.74 -14.68 -1.54
C ASN A 174 -16.77 -14.31 -0.46
N GLU A 175 -16.45 -13.33 0.39
CA GLU A 175 -17.35 -12.76 1.41
C GLU A 175 -17.91 -11.40 0.91
N GLU A 176 -19.08 -10.99 1.41
CA GLU A 176 -19.60 -9.64 1.12
C GLU A 176 -18.84 -8.56 1.92
N PRO A 177 -18.55 -7.38 1.32
CA PRO A 177 -17.83 -6.27 1.94
C PRO A 177 -18.69 -5.48 2.95
N THR A 178 -19.24 -6.17 3.94
CA THR A 178 -19.96 -5.54 5.06
C THR A 178 -19.01 -4.75 5.98
N ILE A 179 -19.55 -3.78 6.72
CA ILE A 179 -18.77 -2.96 7.68
C ILE A 179 -17.97 -3.84 8.65
N ASN A 180 -18.57 -4.93 9.16
CA ASN A 180 -17.92 -5.84 10.09
C ASN A 180 -16.81 -6.66 9.43
N ASN A 181 -17.01 -7.16 8.20
CA ASN A 181 -15.99 -7.93 7.49
C ASN A 181 -14.77 -7.06 7.15
N ILE A 182 -14.99 -5.84 6.64
CA ILE A 182 -13.92 -4.88 6.36
C ILE A 182 -13.18 -4.51 7.65
N LYS A 183 -13.91 -4.19 8.73
CA LYS A 183 -13.36 -3.88 10.05
C LYS A 183 -12.45 -4.98 10.58
N ASN A 184 -12.88 -6.24 10.49
CA ASN A 184 -12.08 -7.40 10.89
C ASN A 184 -10.82 -7.56 10.05
N GLU A 185 -10.91 -7.37 8.72
CA GLU A 185 -9.75 -7.48 7.83
C GLU A 185 -8.70 -6.39 8.05
N ILE A 186 -9.12 -5.16 8.41
CA ILE A 186 -8.22 -4.02 8.55
C ILE A 186 -7.77 -3.70 9.97
N LEU A 187 -8.34 -4.34 11.00
CA LEU A 187 -8.10 -4.05 12.42
C LEU A 187 -6.60 -3.98 12.77
N GLU A 188 -5.80 -4.85 12.17
CA GLU A 188 -4.35 -4.94 12.39
C GLU A 188 -3.51 -3.82 11.75
N PHE A 189 -4.09 -3.02 10.85
CA PHE A 189 -3.45 -1.85 10.24
C PHE A 189 -3.82 -0.55 10.96
N LEU A 190 -4.99 -0.48 11.59
CA LEU A 190 -5.50 0.74 12.22
C LEU A 190 -4.51 1.39 13.22
N PRO A 191 -3.79 0.64 14.10
CA PRO A 191 -2.80 1.24 15.00
C PRO A 191 -1.58 1.87 14.32
N LEU A 192 -1.35 1.56 13.03
CA LEU A 192 -0.26 2.12 12.22
C LEU A 192 -0.69 3.38 11.45
N ILE A 193 -1.98 3.72 11.44
CA ILE A 193 -2.49 4.92 10.77
C ILE A 193 -2.35 6.12 11.73
N PRO A 194 -1.69 7.22 11.33
CA PRO A 194 -1.49 8.40 12.18
C PRO A 194 -2.76 9.27 12.26
N PHE A 195 -3.82 8.74 12.88
CA PHE A 195 -5.09 9.43 13.16
C PHE A 195 -4.90 10.72 13.98
N ASP A 196 -3.89 10.78 14.84
CA ASP A 196 -3.48 11.97 15.60
C ASP A 196 -3.16 13.18 14.69
N ARG A 197 -2.73 12.93 13.45
CA ARG A 197 -2.40 13.95 12.44
C ARG A 197 -3.58 14.33 11.53
N MET A 198 -4.79 13.78 11.76
CA MET A 198 -6.00 14.14 11.03
C MET A 198 -6.72 15.36 11.64
N THR A 199 -7.55 16.04 10.85
CA THR A 199 -8.47 17.07 11.38
C THR A 199 -9.62 16.42 12.16
N ASN A 200 -10.27 17.17 13.04
CA ASN A 200 -11.38 16.61 13.84
C ASN A 200 -12.57 16.22 12.94
N LEU A 201 -12.83 16.97 11.87
CA LEU A 201 -13.82 16.63 10.84
C LEU A 201 -13.49 15.33 10.11
N GLN A 202 -12.21 15.06 9.82
CA GLN A 202 -11.78 13.79 9.23
C GLN A 202 -11.99 12.62 10.20
N ILE A 203 -11.66 12.79 11.48
CA ILE A 203 -11.91 11.76 12.51
C ILE A 203 -13.41 11.48 12.68
N GLN A 204 -14.25 12.51 12.68
CA GLN A 204 -15.71 12.36 12.73
C GLN A 204 -16.25 11.65 11.48
N SER A 205 -15.79 12.03 10.28
CA SER A 205 -16.15 11.38 9.01
C SER A 205 -15.74 9.90 8.95
N ILE A 206 -14.62 9.53 9.59
CA ILE A 206 -14.21 8.12 9.74
C ILE A 206 -15.08 7.40 10.77
N GLY A 207 -15.35 8.02 11.93
CA GLY A 207 -16.18 7.45 12.99
C GLY A 207 -17.60 7.13 12.51
N ASN A 208 -18.21 8.04 11.75
CA ASN A 208 -19.54 7.88 11.17
C ASN A 208 -19.67 6.69 10.19
N GLN A 209 -18.56 6.12 9.70
CA GLN A 209 -18.59 4.92 8.84
C GLN A 209 -18.71 3.61 9.64
N GLY A 210 -18.56 3.63 10.98
CA GLY A 210 -18.64 2.43 11.83
C GLY A 210 -17.49 1.42 11.69
N ILE A 211 -16.62 1.59 10.68
CA ILE A 211 -15.50 0.68 10.36
C ILE A 211 -14.40 0.74 11.44
N VAL A 212 -14.07 1.92 11.96
CA VAL A 212 -13.00 2.08 12.96
C VAL A 212 -13.59 2.01 14.38
N PRO A 213 -13.09 1.14 15.27
CA PRO A 213 -13.49 1.12 16.67
C PRO A 213 -13.31 2.49 17.35
N TYR A 214 -14.33 2.95 18.07
CA TYR A 214 -14.32 4.24 18.76
C TYR A 214 -13.11 4.40 19.70
N GLN A 215 -12.68 3.32 20.36
CA GLN A 215 -11.52 3.30 21.25
C GLN A 215 -10.22 3.73 20.53
N ILE A 216 -10.04 3.36 19.25
CA ILE A 216 -8.85 3.72 18.46
C ILE A 216 -8.87 5.22 18.12
N LEU A 217 -10.03 5.74 17.73
CA LEU A 217 -10.20 7.18 17.45
C LEU A 217 -10.01 8.01 18.72
N TYR A 218 -10.59 7.59 19.85
CA TYR A 218 -10.45 8.23 21.15
C TYR A 218 -8.99 8.28 21.62
N GLN A 219 -8.27 7.15 21.59
CA GLN A 219 -6.83 7.13 21.92
C GLN A 219 -5.99 8.04 21.02
N SER A 220 -6.37 8.18 19.75
CA SER A 220 -5.68 9.05 18.79
C SER A 220 -5.95 10.54 19.06
N CYS A 221 -7.18 10.90 19.43
CA CYS A 221 -7.53 12.24 19.89
C CYS A 221 -6.78 12.61 21.19
N LEU A 222 -6.63 11.68 22.14
CA LEU A 222 -5.81 11.90 23.34
C LEU A 222 -4.35 12.18 22.99
N LYS A 223 -3.71 11.34 22.15
CA LYS A 223 -2.33 11.57 21.68
C LYS A 223 -2.14 12.94 21.03
N LYS A 224 -3.12 13.38 20.25
CA LYS A 224 -3.15 14.71 19.62
C LYS A 224 -3.21 15.84 20.65
N LEU A 225 -4.00 15.70 21.72
CA LEU A 225 -4.07 16.68 22.80
C LEU A 225 -2.76 16.75 23.61
N PHE A 226 -2.14 15.61 23.90
CA PHE A 226 -0.83 15.57 24.59
C PHE A 226 0.30 16.17 23.75
N SER A 227 0.33 15.92 22.43
CA SER A 227 1.36 16.49 21.53
C SER A 227 1.21 18.00 21.29
N LEU A 228 0.02 18.57 21.53
CA LEU A 228 -0.25 20.01 21.47
C LEU A 228 0.19 20.77 22.74
N GLY A 229 0.81 20.10 23.72
CA GLY A 229 1.45 20.78 24.86
C GLY A 229 0.49 21.25 25.95
N CYS A 230 -0.69 20.64 26.08
CA CYS A 230 -1.57 20.86 27.23
C CYS A 230 -0.95 20.28 28.51
N SER A 231 -0.08 21.07 29.15
CA SER A 231 0.39 20.83 30.52
C SER A 231 -0.80 20.82 31.47
N THR A 232 -0.89 19.77 32.29
CA THR A 232 -1.82 19.74 33.43
C THR A 232 -1.35 20.70 34.51
N ASN A 233 -2.06 21.80 34.74
CA ASN A 233 -2.56 22.22 36.06
C ASN A 233 -3.28 23.57 36.01
N SER A 234 -4.18 23.77 36.99
CA SER A 234 -4.80 25.04 37.43
C SER A 234 -5.19 26.04 36.34
N ASP A 235 -6.47 26.01 35.93
CA ASP A 235 -7.38 27.15 36.13
C ASP A 235 -8.79 26.82 35.62
N ARG A 236 -9.50 25.99 36.39
CA ARG A 236 -10.97 25.94 36.38
C ARG A 236 -11.49 26.69 37.59
N ASN A 237 -11.76 27.98 37.43
CA ASN A 237 -12.77 28.70 38.22
C ASN A 237 -13.05 30.09 37.63
N LYS A 238 -14.33 30.47 37.53
CA LYS A 238 -14.91 31.75 37.04
C LYS A 238 -15.36 31.84 35.56
N GLN A 239 -16.18 30.89 35.09
CA GLN A 239 -17.19 31.22 34.06
C GLN A 239 -18.47 30.35 34.14
N GLU A 240 -18.85 29.88 35.34
CA GLU A 240 -19.84 28.80 35.52
C GLU A 240 -21.14 29.25 36.21
N LYS A 241 -21.62 30.48 35.97
CA LYS A 241 -22.88 31.01 36.56
C LYS A 241 -23.81 31.72 35.57
N LYS A 242 -23.94 31.20 34.33
CA LYS A 242 -24.98 31.70 33.41
C LYS A 242 -25.68 30.67 32.50
N ASN A 243 -25.26 29.40 32.48
CA ASN A 243 -25.78 28.38 31.55
C ASN A 243 -26.44 27.17 32.25
N GLU A 244 -26.95 27.32 33.47
CA GLU A 244 -27.55 26.19 34.21
C GLU A 244 -28.99 25.87 33.76
N LYS A 245 -29.78 26.86 33.29
CA LYS A 245 -31.18 26.61 32.85
C LYS A 245 -31.35 25.99 31.47
N GLU A 246 -30.31 25.98 30.63
CA GLU A 246 -30.35 25.33 29.30
C GLU A 246 -29.80 23.90 29.32
N LYS A 247 -29.05 23.51 30.37
CA LYS A 247 -28.41 22.19 30.46
C LYS A 247 -29.32 21.07 30.96
N GLU A 248 -30.40 21.38 31.67
CA GLU A 248 -31.30 20.35 32.22
C GLU A 248 -32.21 19.76 31.11
N ILE A 249 -32.85 20.61 30.31
CA ILE A 249 -33.73 20.22 29.19
C ILE A 249 -32.97 19.43 28.10
N GLY A 250 -31.68 19.70 27.92
CA GLY A 250 -30.81 18.95 27.00
C GLY A 250 -30.48 17.54 27.51
N LYS A 251 -30.11 17.42 28.78
CA LYS A 251 -29.70 16.14 29.38
C LYS A 251 -30.84 15.13 29.48
N GLU A 252 -32.05 15.56 29.82
CA GLU A 252 -33.20 14.64 29.87
C GLU A 252 -33.47 14.01 28.50
N LYS A 253 -33.39 14.81 27.42
CA LYS A 253 -33.58 14.34 26.04
C LYS A 253 -32.42 13.49 25.49
N GLU A 254 -31.21 13.63 26.02
CA GLU A 254 -30.10 12.72 25.72
C GLU A 254 -30.26 11.39 26.47
N ILE A 255 -30.58 11.42 27.77
CA ILE A 255 -30.79 10.22 28.60
C ILE A 255 -31.98 9.39 28.08
N GLU A 256 -33.04 10.03 27.58
CA GLU A 256 -34.18 9.34 26.99
C GLU A 256 -33.80 8.61 25.68
N LYS A 257 -32.99 9.24 24.83
CA LYS A 257 -32.46 8.62 23.60
C LYS A 257 -31.46 7.50 23.87
N GLU A 258 -30.59 7.64 24.88
CA GLU A 258 -29.68 6.57 25.29
C GLU A 258 -30.47 5.33 25.77
N LYS A 259 -31.56 5.53 26.53
CA LYS A 259 -32.47 4.45 26.96
C LYS A 259 -33.23 3.78 25.80
N GLU A 260 -33.58 4.52 24.74
CA GLU A 260 -34.13 3.91 23.53
C GLU A 260 -33.10 3.06 22.77
N ILE A 261 -31.88 3.59 22.61
CA ILE A 261 -30.77 2.87 21.93
C ILE A 261 -30.41 1.59 22.69
N GLU A 262 -30.35 1.64 24.02
CA GLU A 262 -30.03 0.47 24.85
C GLU A 262 -31.10 -0.64 24.73
N LYS A 263 -32.39 -0.28 24.67
CA LYS A 263 -33.49 -1.22 24.39
C LYS A 263 -33.42 -1.83 22.98
N VAL A 264 -32.93 -1.09 21.99
CA VAL A 264 -32.71 -1.63 20.63
C VAL A 264 -31.56 -2.64 20.62
N ILE A 265 -30.44 -2.30 21.26
CA ILE A 265 -29.27 -3.19 21.39
C ILE A 265 -29.64 -4.48 22.14
N GLU A 266 -30.47 -4.41 23.18
CA GLU A 266 -30.92 -5.59 23.92
C GLU A 266 -31.81 -6.50 23.05
N LYS A 267 -32.75 -5.93 22.28
CA LYS A 267 -33.56 -6.68 21.31
C LYS A 267 -32.73 -7.34 20.21
N GLU A 268 -31.68 -6.68 19.71
CA GLU A 268 -30.78 -7.28 18.73
C GLU A 268 -29.97 -8.45 19.31
N LYS A 269 -29.41 -8.31 20.52
CA LYS A 269 -28.74 -9.41 21.23
C LYS A 269 -29.68 -10.60 21.48
N GLN A 270 -30.96 -10.34 21.72
CA GLN A 270 -31.96 -11.39 21.94
C GLN A 270 -32.24 -12.16 20.64
N LYS A 271 -32.43 -11.46 19.51
CA LYS A 271 -32.54 -12.07 18.17
C LYS A 271 -31.28 -12.83 17.74
N GLU A 272 -30.10 -12.35 18.11
CA GLU A 272 -28.84 -13.03 17.80
C GLU A 272 -28.73 -14.36 18.56
N LYS A 273 -29.09 -14.38 19.85
CA LYS A 273 -29.20 -15.62 20.65
C LYS A 273 -30.22 -16.62 20.09
N GLU A 274 -31.34 -16.15 19.57
CA GLU A 274 -32.35 -17.02 18.92
C GLU A 274 -31.79 -17.67 17.65
N LYS A 275 -31.18 -16.88 16.74
CA LYS A 275 -30.50 -17.41 15.55
C LYS A 275 -29.36 -18.37 15.87
N GLN A 276 -28.67 -18.18 17.01
CA GLN A 276 -27.60 -19.06 17.44
C GLN A 276 -28.15 -20.43 17.89
N LYS A 277 -29.25 -20.44 18.66
CA LYS A 277 -29.97 -21.67 19.03
C LYS A 277 -30.56 -22.40 17.82
N GLU A 278 -31.06 -21.66 16.82
CA GLU A 278 -31.60 -22.22 15.59
C GLU A 278 -30.52 -22.96 14.78
N LYS A 279 -29.34 -22.34 14.61
CA LYS A 279 -28.17 -22.97 14.00
C LYS A 279 -27.58 -24.15 14.79
N GLU A 280 -27.75 -24.18 16.12
CA GLU A 280 -27.36 -25.34 16.92
C GLU A 280 -28.31 -26.52 16.68
N LYS A 281 -29.62 -26.29 16.61
CA LYS A 281 -30.61 -27.31 16.25
C LYS A 281 -30.40 -27.86 14.84
N GLU A 282 -30.11 -27.01 13.84
CA GLU A 282 -29.79 -27.46 12.48
C GLU A 282 -28.60 -28.44 12.45
N LYS A 283 -27.56 -28.16 13.25
CA LYS A 283 -26.38 -29.03 13.37
C LYS A 283 -26.64 -30.33 14.11
N GLU A 284 -27.57 -30.36 15.07
CA GLU A 284 -28.00 -31.60 15.70
C GLU A 284 -28.77 -32.47 14.70
N ILE A 285 -29.71 -31.88 13.94
CA ILE A 285 -30.47 -32.57 12.88
C ILE A 285 -29.53 -33.11 11.77
N GLU A 286 -28.49 -32.37 11.41
CA GLU A 286 -27.49 -32.81 10.41
C GLU A 286 -26.68 -34.02 10.92
N LYS A 287 -26.26 -34.01 12.20
CA LYS A 287 -25.58 -35.15 12.84
C LYS A 287 -26.47 -36.38 12.95
N GLU A 288 -27.75 -36.22 13.30
CA GLU A 288 -28.69 -37.35 13.37
C GLU A 288 -28.85 -38.02 12.00
N LYS A 289 -28.92 -37.23 10.92
CA LYS A 289 -28.94 -37.75 9.54
C LYS A 289 -27.64 -38.42 9.10
N GLU A 290 -26.48 -37.98 9.60
CA GLU A 290 -25.21 -38.70 9.39
C GLU A 290 -25.22 -40.06 10.10
N ILE A 291 -25.64 -40.10 11.37
CA ILE A 291 -25.73 -41.34 12.16
C ILE A 291 -26.74 -42.32 11.54
N GLU A 292 -27.85 -41.84 10.97
CA GLU A 292 -28.83 -42.69 10.28
C GLU A 292 -28.24 -43.31 9.01
N LYS A 293 -27.53 -42.53 8.18
CA LYS A 293 -26.81 -43.05 7.00
C LYS A 293 -25.72 -44.07 7.37
N GLU A 294 -24.97 -43.86 8.45
CA GLU A 294 -23.97 -44.84 8.90
C GLU A 294 -24.63 -46.17 9.29
N LYS A 295 -25.80 -46.13 9.95
CA LYS A 295 -26.58 -47.33 10.28
C LYS A 295 -27.14 -48.06 9.06
N GLU A 296 -27.55 -47.34 8.01
CA GLU A 296 -27.95 -47.96 6.74
C GLU A 296 -26.77 -48.67 6.07
N ILE A 297 -25.61 -48.01 5.98
CA ILE A 297 -24.37 -48.57 5.43
C ILE A 297 -23.91 -49.81 6.23
N GLU A 298 -24.11 -49.84 7.55
CA GLU A 298 -23.79 -51.00 8.39
C GLU A 298 -24.73 -52.19 8.10
N LYS A 299 -26.04 -51.96 7.97
CA LYS A 299 -27.01 -52.99 7.55
C LYS A 299 -26.69 -53.56 6.17
N GLU A 300 -26.35 -52.73 5.19
CA GLU A 300 -25.94 -53.20 3.85
C GLU A 300 -24.70 -54.11 3.92
N LYS A 301 -23.71 -53.78 4.76
CA LYS A 301 -22.52 -54.62 4.97
C LYS A 301 -22.85 -55.95 5.65
N GLU A 302 -23.84 -56.01 6.54
CA GLU A 302 -24.30 -57.30 7.10
C GLU A 302 -25.01 -58.16 6.05
N ILE A 303 -25.88 -57.57 5.23
CA ILE A 303 -26.54 -58.26 4.12
C ILE A 303 -25.50 -58.80 3.12
N GLU A 304 -24.46 -58.02 2.79
CA GLU A 304 -23.39 -58.47 1.90
C GLU A 304 -22.58 -59.63 2.50
N LYS A 305 -22.33 -59.63 3.82
CA LYS A 305 -21.69 -60.75 4.53
C LYS A 305 -22.55 -62.01 4.52
N GLU A 306 -23.86 -61.90 4.73
CA GLU A 306 -24.78 -63.03 4.61
C GLU A 306 -24.79 -63.62 3.19
N GLN A 307 -24.84 -62.76 2.16
CA GLN A 307 -24.82 -63.21 0.77
C GLN A 307 -23.51 -63.90 0.42
N LYS A 308 -22.36 -63.45 0.96
CA LYS A 308 -21.07 -64.14 0.81
C LYS A 308 -21.09 -65.52 1.47
N LYS A 309 -21.56 -65.64 2.72
CA LYS A 309 -21.72 -66.95 3.40
C LYS A 309 -22.65 -67.90 2.63
N LYS A 310 -23.78 -67.42 2.12
CA LYS A 310 -24.73 -68.23 1.32
C LYS A 310 -24.06 -68.79 0.05
N LYS A 311 -23.25 -67.97 -0.65
CA LYS A 311 -22.47 -68.41 -1.82
C LYS A 311 -21.35 -69.40 -1.47
N GLU A 312 -20.68 -69.23 -0.34
CA GLU A 312 -19.65 -70.18 0.12
C GLU A 312 -20.25 -71.57 0.42
N ILE A 313 -21.39 -71.62 1.11
CA ILE A 313 -22.13 -72.86 1.38
C ILE A 313 -22.62 -73.52 0.07
N GLU A 314 -23.03 -72.73 -0.93
CA GLU A 314 -23.46 -73.24 -2.23
C GLU A 314 -22.30 -73.85 -3.02
N ILE A 315 -21.13 -73.19 -3.03
CA ILE A 315 -19.87 -73.71 -3.60
C ILE A 315 -19.43 -75.00 -2.89
N GLU A 316 -19.59 -75.07 -1.56
CA GLU A 316 -19.23 -76.26 -0.79
C GLU A 316 -20.14 -77.46 -1.12
N LYS A 317 -21.45 -77.23 -1.28
CA LYS A 317 -22.40 -78.23 -1.77
C LYS A 317 -22.12 -78.68 -3.21
N GLU A 318 -21.66 -77.80 -4.09
CA GLU A 318 -21.19 -78.19 -5.42
C GLU A 318 -19.94 -79.07 -5.35
N LYS A 319 -18.94 -78.71 -4.54
CA LYS A 319 -17.73 -79.54 -4.32
C LYS A 319 -18.07 -80.91 -3.74
N GLU A 320 -19.07 -81.00 -2.86
CA GLU A 320 -19.53 -82.28 -2.32
C GLU A 320 -20.24 -83.14 -3.38
N LYS A 321 -21.07 -82.53 -4.25
CA LYS A 321 -21.64 -83.20 -5.43
C LYS A 321 -20.56 -83.64 -6.42
N GLU A 322 -19.51 -82.84 -6.62
CA GLU A 322 -18.38 -83.18 -7.50
C GLU A 322 -17.55 -84.35 -6.92
N LYS A 323 -17.34 -84.38 -5.60
CA LYS A 323 -16.75 -85.55 -4.91
C LYS A 323 -17.60 -86.81 -5.09
N LYS A 324 -18.93 -86.72 -4.92
CA LYS A 324 -19.84 -87.86 -5.16
C LYS A 324 -19.77 -88.36 -6.60
N ARG A 325 -19.75 -87.46 -7.60
CA ARG A 325 -19.55 -87.82 -9.01
C ARG A 325 -18.19 -88.47 -9.29
N LYS A 326 -17.12 -88.07 -8.60
CA LYS A 326 -15.79 -88.69 -8.73
C LYS A 326 -15.75 -90.10 -8.12
N VAL A 327 -16.38 -90.31 -6.98
CA VAL A 327 -16.55 -91.64 -6.38
C VAL A 327 -17.41 -92.55 -7.26
N GLU A 328 -18.48 -92.02 -7.88
CA GLU A 328 -19.26 -92.77 -8.87
C GLU A 328 -18.44 -93.10 -10.13
N GLN A 329 -17.61 -92.17 -10.64
CA GLN A 329 -16.73 -92.42 -11.79
C GLN A 329 -15.60 -93.42 -11.50
N GLU A 330 -15.05 -93.44 -10.28
CA GLU A 330 -14.07 -94.45 -9.85
C GLU A 330 -14.67 -95.84 -9.66
N PHE A 331 -15.99 -95.95 -9.41
CA PHE A 331 -16.69 -97.23 -9.26
C PHE A 331 -16.99 -97.95 -10.59
N TYR A 332 -17.04 -97.23 -11.71
CA TYR A 332 -17.39 -97.79 -13.03
C TYR A 332 -16.19 -98.11 -13.95
N LEU A 333 -14.94 -97.98 -13.49
CA LEU A 333 -13.73 -98.22 -14.30
C LEU A 333 -13.02 -99.56 -14.06
N ASN A 334 -13.56 -100.45 -13.22
CA ASN A 334 -12.98 -101.76 -12.90
C ASN A 334 -13.94 -102.95 -13.19
N VAL A 335 -14.35 -103.11 -14.46
CA VAL A 335 -14.89 -104.38 -14.98
C VAL A 335 -14.42 -104.58 -16.43
N PRO A 336 -13.70 -105.68 -16.76
CA PRO A 336 -13.38 -106.04 -18.14
C PRO A 336 -14.44 -106.98 -18.74
N ILE A 337 -14.64 -106.95 -20.08
CA ILE A 337 -15.06 -108.07 -20.96
C ILE A 337 -15.02 -107.61 -22.44
N GLU A 338 -15.08 -108.57 -23.36
CA GLU A 338 -14.45 -108.57 -24.70
C GLU A 338 -15.36 -108.13 -25.89
N ALA A 339 -14.81 -108.27 -27.11
CA ALA A 339 -15.33 -107.96 -28.44
C ALA A 339 -16.79 -108.42 -28.74
N GLU A 340 -17.56 -107.82 -29.66
CA GLU A 340 -17.36 -107.94 -31.13
C GLU A 340 -18.09 -106.89 -32.02
N LYS A 341 -17.51 -106.63 -33.19
CA LYS A 341 -18.10 -106.42 -34.54
C LYS A 341 -19.52 -105.81 -34.70
N SER A 342 -19.61 -104.62 -35.32
CA SER A 342 -19.93 -104.46 -36.77
C SER A 342 -20.81 -103.25 -37.17
N ASN A 343 -20.44 -102.65 -38.32
CA ASN A 343 -21.27 -102.07 -39.38
C ASN A 343 -22.28 -100.91 -39.15
N LYS A 344 -21.92 -99.79 -39.81
CA LYS A 344 -22.66 -99.10 -40.90
C LYS A 344 -23.64 -97.93 -40.59
N LYS A 345 -23.38 -96.87 -41.40
CA LYS A 345 -24.33 -95.92 -42.05
C LYS A 345 -24.91 -94.82 -41.16
N ASP A 346 -24.72 -93.55 -41.56
CA ASP A 346 -25.65 -92.68 -42.31
C ASP A 346 -26.80 -92.20 -41.37
N GLU A 347 -27.30 -90.96 -41.34
CA GLU A 347 -27.19 -89.81 -42.24
C GLU A 347 -27.72 -88.52 -41.56
N ASN A 348 -27.41 -87.33 -42.12
CA ASN A 348 -28.29 -86.14 -42.22
C ASN A 348 -29.32 -85.76 -41.11
N LYS A 349 -29.15 -84.57 -40.47
CA LYS A 349 -29.97 -83.35 -40.79
C LYS A 349 -29.67 -82.06 -39.96
N LEU A 350 -29.82 -80.95 -40.68
CA LEU A 350 -29.82 -79.50 -40.33
C LEU A 350 -31.23 -79.04 -39.85
N PRO A 351 -31.57 -77.72 -39.67
CA PRO A 351 -30.89 -76.52 -39.08
C PRO A 351 -31.85 -75.70 -38.14
N ILE A 352 -31.66 -74.37 -38.03
CA ILE A 352 -32.64 -73.28 -37.67
C ILE A 352 -32.88 -73.03 -36.15
N THR A 353 -32.97 -71.80 -35.57
CA THR A 353 -32.72 -70.39 -36.00
C THR A 353 -32.82 -69.41 -34.79
N ILE A 354 -31.95 -68.38 -34.72
CA ILE A 354 -32.05 -67.01 -34.09
C ILE A 354 -32.70 -66.88 -32.66
N ILE A 355 -32.07 -66.23 -31.67
CA ILE A 355 -32.26 -64.79 -31.28
C ILE A 355 -31.07 -64.28 -30.43
N LYS A 356 -30.81 -62.96 -30.53
CA LYS A 356 -29.74 -62.17 -29.87
C LYS A 356 -29.87 -62.11 -28.33
N ASN A 357 -28.74 -62.10 -27.61
CA ASN A 357 -28.26 -60.87 -26.94
C ASN A 357 -26.83 -60.98 -26.36
N GLN A 358 -26.21 -59.81 -26.14
CA GLN A 358 -24.82 -59.67 -25.66
C GLN A 358 -24.75 -59.57 -24.14
N ASN A 359 -23.75 -60.20 -23.47
CA ASN A 359 -22.85 -59.50 -22.54
C ASN A 359 -21.72 -60.32 -21.86
N THR A 360 -20.60 -59.62 -21.66
CA THR A 360 -19.60 -59.71 -20.56
C THR A 360 -18.58 -60.87 -20.36
N LYS A 361 -17.30 -60.44 -20.36
CA LYS A 361 -16.20 -60.70 -19.37
C LYS A 361 -15.44 -62.05 -19.33
N THR A 362 -14.13 -61.93 -19.57
CA THR A 362 -13.04 -62.57 -18.81
C THR A 362 -12.11 -61.44 -18.30
N LYS A 363 -11.76 -61.30 -17.01
CA LYS A 363 -11.04 -62.14 -16.02
C LYS A 363 -9.51 -62.14 -16.17
N THR A 364 -8.81 -61.69 -15.11
CA THR A 364 -7.68 -62.32 -14.37
C THR A 364 -6.96 -61.26 -13.49
N LYS A 365 -6.36 -61.53 -12.32
CA LYS A 365 -6.46 -62.60 -11.28
C LYS A 365 -5.75 -62.09 -9.98
N ASN A 366 -6.28 -62.44 -8.80
CA ASN A 366 -5.65 -62.96 -7.55
C ASN A 366 -4.22 -62.53 -7.10
N SER A 367 -3.77 -62.59 -5.82
CA SER A 367 -4.31 -62.63 -4.42
C SER A 367 -3.07 -62.82 -3.49
N ASN A 368 -2.73 -61.94 -2.53
CA ASN A 368 -3.13 -61.89 -1.10
C ASN A 368 -3.09 -63.20 -0.28
N GLU A 369 -2.45 -63.16 0.91
CA GLU A 369 -3.05 -63.59 2.20
C GLU A 369 -2.30 -63.03 3.45
N SER A 370 -2.86 -63.18 4.67
CA SER A 370 -2.67 -62.23 5.80
C SER A 370 -2.69 -62.88 7.22
N ILE A 371 -1.75 -62.52 8.13
CA ILE A 371 -1.66 -63.03 9.54
C ILE A 371 -0.80 -62.09 10.45
N GLN A 372 -0.92 -61.99 11.81
CA GLN A 372 -2.07 -62.10 12.75
C GLN A 372 -1.71 -61.66 14.22
N LYS A 373 -2.53 -60.80 14.87
CA LYS A 373 -2.75 -60.61 16.35
C LYS A 373 -1.60 -60.08 17.29
N GLU A 374 -1.82 -59.43 18.46
CA GLU A 374 -2.99 -58.66 19.01
C GLU A 374 -2.62 -57.55 20.07
N PHE A 375 -2.97 -57.69 21.37
CA PHE A 375 -3.07 -56.61 22.41
C PHE A 375 -2.10 -56.85 23.64
N ASN A 376 -2.02 -56.11 24.78
CA ASN A 376 -2.95 -55.23 25.53
C ASN A 376 -2.25 -54.19 26.49
N LYS A 377 -2.86 -53.81 27.65
CA LYS A 377 -2.56 -52.64 28.54
C LYS A 377 -2.09 -52.94 30.00
N LYS A 378 -1.37 -51.98 30.63
CA LYS A 378 -1.71 -51.34 31.94
C LYS A 378 -0.94 -50.03 32.23
N ILE A 379 -1.28 -49.31 33.32
CA ILE A 379 -0.97 -47.87 33.60
C ILE A 379 -0.25 -47.65 34.96
N CYS A 380 0.75 -46.73 34.99
CA CYS A 380 1.37 -45.94 36.11
C CYS A 380 1.87 -46.66 37.41
N PHE A 381 2.77 -46.11 38.27
CA PHE A 381 2.95 -44.71 38.73
C PHE A 381 4.33 -44.45 39.45
N LEU A 382 4.94 -43.25 39.31
CA LEU A 382 6.10 -42.65 40.06
C LEU A 382 7.48 -43.39 40.08
N LYS A 383 8.66 -42.77 40.25
CA LYS A 383 9.07 -41.46 40.86
C LYS A 383 10.43 -40.92 40.28
N THR A 384 10.63 -39.59 40.33
CA THR A 384 11.92 -38.83 40.44
C THR A 384 13.03 -38.96 39.34
N THR A 385 13.74 -37.91 38.88
CA THR A 385 13.70 -36.44 39.17
C THR A 385 14.36 -35.57 38.06
N THR A 386 13.64 -34.54 37.63
CA THR A 386 14.06 -33.14 37.30
C THR A 386 15.50 -32.75 36.91
N THR A 387 15.62 -32.20 35.69
CA THR A 387 16.09 -30.84 35.30
C THR A 387 17.16 -30.07 36.12
N ASN A 388 18.12 -29.49 35.40
CA ASN A 388 18.61 -28.10 35.55
C ASN A 388 19.05 -27.60 34.15
N THR A 389 18.48 -26.56 33.53
CA THR A 389 18.49 -25.10 33.81
C THR A 389 19.79 -24.36 33.44
N MET A 390 19.61 -23.19 32.82
CA MET A 390 20.66 -22.19 32.56
C MET A 390 21.24 -21.65 33.88
N GLN A 391 22.45 -21.08 33.84
CA GLN A 391 22.61 -19.71 34.36
C GLN A 391 23.84 -18.95 33.85
N THR A 392 23.64 -17.63 33.73
CA THR A 392 24.71 -16.63 33.64
C THR A 392 24.93 -16.03 35.04
N LYS A 393 26.18 -15.75 35.45
CA LYS A 393 26.61 -14.46 36.05
C LYS A 393 28.08 -14.45 36.53
N ARG A 394 28.55 -13.21 36.72
CA ARG A 394 29.82 -12.72 37.33
C ARG A 394 30.06 -13.35 38.72
N PHE A 395 31.28 -13.43 39.29
CA PHE A 395 32.12 -12.27 39.67
C PHE A 395 33.56 -12.63 40.14
N TYR A 396 34.40 -11.60 40.27
CA TYR A 396 35.65 -11.46 41.05
C TYR A 396 36.83 -12.44 40.88
N GLY A 397 37.87 -11.95 40.16
CA GLY A 397 39.02 -11.30 40.83
C GLY A 397 40.18 -12.18 41.33
N SER A 398 41.35 -12.04 40.67
CA SER A 398 42.66 -12.10 41.35
C SER A 398 43.79 -11.46 40.53
N ASN A 399 44.51 -10.60 41.23
CA ASN A 399 45.64 -9.75 40.83
C ASN A 399 46.72 -10.37 39.92
N LYS A 400 47.25 -9.54 39.01
CA LYS A 400 48.72 -9.36 38.93
C LYS A 400 49.12 -7.92 38.58
N GLN A 401 49.71 -7.28 39.59
CA GLN A 401 50.62 -6.12 39.54
C GLN A 401 51.84 -6.42 38.62
N VAL A 402 52.69 -5.49 38.16
CA VAL A 402 52.82 -4.01 38.22
C VAL A 402 53.87 -3.61 37.16
N LYS A 403 53.81 -2.40 36.60
CA LYS A 403 54.99 -1.51 36.46
C LYS A 403 54.59 -0.07 36.11
N ASN A 404 55.20 0.87 36.85
CA ASN A 404 54.93 2.31 36.79
C ASN A 404 55.85 3.04 35.80
N GLY A 405 55.48 4.28 35.45
CA GLY A 405 56.28 5.25 34.70
C GLY A 405 55.40 6.37 34.17
N SER A 406 54.92 7.30 35.01
CA SER A 406 55.59 8.56 35.40
C SER A 406 55.43 9.70 34.37
N SER A 407 54.63 10.70 34.75
CA SER A 407 54.44 12.04 34.15
C SER A 407 55.65 12.96 34.45
N PRO A 408 55.69 14.28 34.11
CA PRO A 408 54.85 15.12 33.23
C PRO A 408 55.70 16.06 32.29
N GLN A 409 55.06 17.12 31.76
CA GLN A 409 55.51 18.53 31.70
C GLN A 409 55.96 19.23 30.38
N ILE A 410 55.51 20.50 30.28
CA ILE A 410 56.16 21.72 29.71
C ILE A 410 55.77 22.27 28.31
N GLN A 411 55.06 23.43 28.37
CA GLN A 411 55.13 24.68 27.55
C GLN A 411 54.80 24.67 26.03
N ILE A 412 54.43 25.77 25.33
CA ILE A 412 53.70 27.06 25.54
C ILE A 412 54.13 28.05 24.39
N ILE A 413 53.19 28.85 23.85
CA ILE A 413 53.33 30.11 23.04
C ILE A 413 53.55 30.10 21.49
N LYS A 414 52.48 30.58 20.80
CA LYS A 414 52.29 31.56 19.69
C LYS A 414 53.39 31.87 18.62
N LYS A 415 52.99 31.78 17.33
CA LYS A 415 52.85 32.86 16.29
C LYS A 415 52.23 32.23 15.02
N TYR A 416 51.19 32.73 14.34
CA TYR A 416 50.99 33.97 13.55
C TYR A 416 51.78 34.08 12.24
N GLU A 417 51.15 33.68 11.12
CA GLU A 417 51.07 34.32 9.77
C GLU A 417 50.31 33.32 8.85
N GLN A 418 49.11 33.58 8.34
CA GLN A 418 48.72 34.52 7.26
C GLN A 418 49.46 34.33 5.94
N VAL A 419 48.89 33.49 5.05
CA VAL A 419 48.85 33.81 3.61
C VAL A 419 47.39 33.82 3.17
N ASN A 420 46.94 34.98 2.74
CA ASN A 420 45.61 35.25 2.24
C ASN A 420 45.71 35.38 0.71
N VAL A 421 44.92 34.62 -0.07
CA VAL A 421 44.55 35.05 -1.43
C VAL A 421 43.06 34.88 -1.61
N ASN A 422 42.36 36.01 -1.45
CA ASN A 422 40.96 36.17 -1.85
C ASN A 422 40.84 36.26 -3.38
N LYS A 423 39.71 35.76 -3.91
CA LYS A 423 38.87 36.36 -4.97
C LYS A 423 37.67 35.40 -5.18
N SER A 424 36.40 35.80 -5.08
CA SER A 424 35.82 37.14 -4.84
C SER A 424 34.43 37.02 -4.21
N THR A 425 34.07 37.97 -3.34
CA THR A 425 32.84 38.02 -2.53
C THR A 425 31.94 39.22 -2.91
N ASN A 426 30.77 39.30 -2.26
CA ASN A 426 29.93 40.50 -2.03
C ASN A 426 29.01 40.96 -3.19
N TYR A 427 27.85 41.58 -2.95
CA TYR A 427 27.38 42.44 -1.83
C TYR A 427 26.25 41.78 -0.98
N MET A 428 26.20 41.81 0.36
CA MET A 428 26.19 42.88 1.40
C MET A 428 24.80 43.53 1.68
N ARG A 429 24.48 44.13 2.85
CA ARG A 429 24.60 43.78 4.30
C ARG A 429 23.82 44.82 5.15
N ILE A 430 22.99 44.37 6.09
CA ILE A 430 22.48 44.96 7.38
C ILE A 430 22.50 46.51 7.63
N GLY A 431 21.36 47.04 8.10
CA GLY A 431 21.21 48.26 8.94
C GLY A 431 19.76 48.79 8.92
N THR A 432 19.11 49.32 9.97
CA THR A 432 19.52 49.69 11.36
C THR A 432 18.35 49.55 12.36
N ASN A 433 18.64 49.64 13.68
CA ASN A 433 17.67 49.52 14.78
C ASN A 433 16.62 50.64 14.87
N GLN A 434 15.39 50.27 15.25
CA GLN A 434 14.55 51.06 16.18
C GLN A 434 13.94 50.12 17.22
N LYS A 435 13.94 50.52 18.49
CA LYS A 435 13.14 49.87 19.55
C LYS A 435 11.66 50.15 19.27
N LEU A 436 10.82 49.13 19.22
CA LEU A 436 9.37 49.22 19.41
C LEU A 436 8.80 47.83 19.72
N GLU A 437 7.58 47.79 20.24
CA GLU A 437 7.12 46.76 21.16
C GLU A 437 6.26 45.66 20.51
N ASN A 438 6.26 44.50 21.18
CA ASN A 438 5.15 43.52 21.27
C ASN A 438 4.60 42.79 20.01
N LYS A 439 4.25 41.52 20.27
CA LYS A 439 3.56 40.54 19.39
C LYS A 439 4.32 40.07 18.14
N LYS A 440 5.07 38.97 18.29
CA LYS A 440 5.37 38.05 17.18
C LYS A 440 4.08 37.42 16.67
N THR A 441 3.49 37.96 15.60
CA THR A 441 2.53 37.23 14.78
C THR A 441 3.26 36.12 14.01
N ALA A 442 2.62 34.96 13.87
CA ALA A 442 3.17 33.90 13.01
C ALA A 442 3.14 34.37 11.55
N LYS A 443 4.28 34.26 10.85
CA LYS A 443 4.35 34.60 9.42
C LYS A 443 3.93 33.40 8.58
N ILE A 444 3.06 33.66 7.61
CA ILE A 444 2.62 32.68 6.60
C ILE A 444 3.80 32.42 5.66
N SER A 445 4.18 31.16 5.50
CA SER A 445 5.25 30.72 4.60
C SER A 445 4.71 30.49 3.18
N VAL A 446 5.32 31.15 2.21
CA VAL A 446 4.84 31.18 0.81
C VAL A 446 5.99 30.87 -0.12
N ILE A 447 5.76 30.05 -1.15
CA ILE A 447 6.71 29.89 -2.24
C ILE A 447 6.15 30.38 -3.58
N LEU A 448 6.85 31.35 -4.17
CA LEU A 448 6.65 31.80 -5.54
C LEU A 448 7.33 30.81 -6.51
N MET A 449 6.55 29.95 -7.14
CA MET A 449 7.02 29.06 -8.21
C MET A 449 6.85 29.74 -9.56
N ILE A 450 7.95 29.92 -10.29
CA ILE A 450 7.96 30.79 -11.49
C ILE A 450 8.75 30.25 -12.70
N SER A 451 8.14 30.29 -13.88
CA SER A 451 8.87 30.18 -15.16
C SER A 451 8.75 31.48 -15.96
N VAL A 452 9.82 32.27 -15.99
CA VAL A 452 9.98 33.47 -16.82
C VAL A 452 11.44 33.61 -17.25
N ARG A 453 11.69 34.36 -18.33
CA ARG A 453 13.06 34.67 -18.79
C ARG A 453 13.71 35.85 -18.04
N SER A 454 12.92 36.73 -17.43
CA SER A 454 13.38 38.01 -16.87
C SER A 454 13.47 38.00 -15.35
N GLU A 455 14.67 38.23 -14.80
CA GLU A 455 14.88 38.46 -13.36
C GLU A 455 14.16 39.71 -12.83
N ALA A 456 13.93 40.72 -13.67
CA ALA A 456 13.14 41.89 -13.29
C ALA A 456 11.67 41.51 -13.00
N THR A 457 11.12 40.53 -13.72
CA THR A 457 9.78 39.99 -13.47
C THR A 457 9.70 39.26 -12.12
N ILE A 458 10.72 38.45 -11.77
CA ILE A 458 10.81 37.79 -10.46
C ILE A 458 10.84 38.84 -9.34
N LYS A 459 11.70 39.85 -9.46
CA LYS A 459 11.85 40.93 -8.47
C LYS A 459 10.56 41.76 -8.30
N ASN A 460 9.85 42.08 -9.38
CA ASN A 460 8.61 42.85 -9.31
C ASN A 460 7.50 42.11 -8.52
N MET A 461 7.31 40.81 -8.77
CA MET A 461 6.32 40.03 -8.05
C MET A 461 6.72 39.74 -6.60
N LEU A 462 8.01 39.48 -6.36
CA LEU A 462 8.54 39.38 -4.99
C LEU A 462 8.26 40.66 -4.21
N HIS A 463 8.58 41.82 -4.78
CA HIS A 463 8.27 43.11 -4.16
C HIS A 463 6.78 43.25 -3.86
N SER A 464 5.90 42.91 -4.82
CA SER A 464 4.44 43.02 -4.65
C SER A 464 3.90 42.11 -3.53
N LEU A 465 4.38 40.86 -3.44
CA LEU A 465 3.98 39.92 -2.37
C LEU A 465 4.60 40.29 -1.01
N GLN A 466 5.80 40.87 -0.99
CA GLN A 466 6.49 41.29 0.22
C GLN A 466 5.95 42.59 0.83
N GLN A 467 5.00 43.28 0.17
CA GLN A 467 4.28 44.41 0.79
C GLN A 467 3.46 43.98 2.01
N ASN A 468 2.99 42.72 2.07
CA ASN A 468 2.37 42.17 3.27
C ASN A 468 3.43 41.59 4.21
N GLN A 469 3.71 42.31 5.29
CA GLN A 469 4.68 41.96 6.33
C GLN A 469 4.46 40.60 7.02
N PHE A 470 3.25 40.03 6.95
CA PHE A 470 2.91 38.72 7.48
C PHE A 470 3.32 37.57 6.55
N LEU A 471 3.66 37.84 5.29
CA LEU A 471 4.13 36.83 4.34
C LEU A 471 5.65 36.66 4.40
N ASN A 472 6.10 35.41 4.47
CA ASN A 472 7.50 35.01 4.32
C ASN A 472 7.67 34.34 2.95
N VAL A 473 8.02 35.14 1.95
CA VAL A 473 8.02 34.74 0.54
C VAL A 473 9.40 34.24 0.11
N SER A 474 9.49 32.94 -0.16
CA SER A 474 10.59 32.31 -0.92
C SER A 474 10.24 32.25 -2.40
N HIS A 475 11.21 32.00 -3.28
CA HIS A 475 10.94 31.75 -4.70
C HIS A 475 11.73 30.56 -5.24
N LEU A 476 11.21 29.96 -6.31
CA LEU A 476 11.84 28.86 -7.04
C LEU A 476 11.58 29.01 -8.54
N ARG A 477 12.67 29.01 -9.32
CA ARG A 477 12.62 29.06 -10.79
C ARG A 477 12.46 27.65 -11.38
N ILE A 478 11.45 27.47 -12.22
CA ILE A 478 11.01 26.19 -12.81
C ILE A 478 11.03 26.18 -14.34
N SER A 479 11.79 27.10 -14.95
CA SER A 479 12.03 27.13 -16.40
C SER A 479 12.95 25.99 -16.86
N GLU A 480 12.96 25.66 -18.17
CA GLU A 480 13.72 24.53 -18.74
C GLU A 480 15.22 24.50 -18.36
N ASP A 481 15.83 25.67 -18.19
CA ASP A 481 17.22 25.90 -17.77
C ASP A 481 17.49 25.67 -16.26
N SER A 482 16.45 25.35 -15.46
CA SER A 482 16.59 25.17 -14.02
C SER A 482 17.35 23.91 -13.64
N LYS A 483 18.45 24.09 -12.89
CA LYS A 483 19.27 23.00 -12.34
C LYS A 483 18.63 22.30 -11.13
N PHE A 484 17.51 22.80 -10.60
CA PHE A 484 16.85 22.26 -9.41
C PHE A 484 15.63 21.42 -9.78
N ASP A 485 15.66 20.14 -9.41
CA ASP A 485 14.51 19.25 -9.55
C ASP A 485 13.67 19.27 -8.27
N VAL A 486 12.52 19.94 -8.35
CA VAL A 486 11.62 20.09 -7.21
C VAL A 486 10.86 18.79 -6.90
N ASN A 487 10.64 18.56 -5.62
CA ASN A 487 9.88 17.43 -5.10
C ASN A 487 8.87 17.89 -4.05
N TYR A 488 7.97 16.97 -3.67
CA TYR A 488 6.87 17.27 -2.75
C TYR A 488 7.37 17.67 -1.34
N VAL A 489 8.43 17.03 -0.82
CA VAL A 489 9.01 17.28 0.51
C VAL A 489 9.54 18.71 0.67
N TYR A 490 9.97 19.32 -0.44
CA TYR A 490 10.36 20.72 -0.45
C TYR A 490 9.14 21.65 -0.42
N LEU A 491 8.11 21.37 -1.24
CA LEU A 491 6.90 22.18 -1.33
C LEU A 491 6.04 22.11 -0.06
N SER A 492 5.99 20.95 0.61
CA SER A 492 5.20 20.74 1.83
C SER A 492 5.73 21.48 3.07
N LYS A 493 6.74 22.35 2.92
CA LYS A 493 7.27 23.25 3.96
C LYS A 493 6.62 24.64 3.94
N PHE A 494 5.77 24.91 2.95
CA PHE A 494 5.10 26.18 2.76
C PHE A 494 3.59 26.01 2.99
N ASP A 495 2.96 27.02 3.59
CA ASP A 495 1.50 27.06 3.82
C ASP A 495 0.75 27.23 2.49
N SER A 496 1.36 27.95 1.54
CA SER A 496 0.84 28.13 0.19
C SER A 496 1.89 28.28 -0.90
N ILE A 497 1.45 28.03 -2.13
CA ILE A 497 2.19 28.24 -3.37
C ILE A 497 1.52 29.34 -4.18
N PHE A 498 2.30 30.34 -4.61
CA PHE A 498 1.91 31.27 -5.66
C PHE A 498 2.60 30.83 -6.96
N PHE A 499 1.83 30.43 -7.97
CA PHE A 499 2.35 29.83 -9.19
C PHE A 499 2.12 30.72 -10.42
N PHE A 500 3.20 31.02 -11.14
CA PHE A 500 3.14 31.81 -12.37
C PHE A 500 4.06 31.25 -13.48
N SER A 501 3.55 31.15 -14.70
CA SER A 501 4.36 30.89 -15.89
C SER A 501 4.06 31.89 -17.00
N ASN A 502 5.12 32.28 -17.72
CA ASN A 502 5.07 32.96 -19.02
C ASN A 502 6.20 32.41 -19.92
N GLY A 503 6.45 31.11 -19.81
CA GLY A 503 7.52 30.41 -20.50
C GLY A 503 7.35 28.89 -20.37
N ARG A 504 8.28 28.12 -20.95
CA ARG A 504 8.22 26.66 -20.81
C ARG A 504 8.59 26.23 -19.40
N ILE A 505 7.88 25.24 -18.88
CA ILE A 505 8.09 24.67 -17.55
C ILE A 505 8.94 23.39 -17.69
N LYS A 506 10.02 23.27 -16.91
CA LYS A 506 10.82 22.04 -16.85
C LYS A 506 9.94 20.90 -16.33
N ASN A 507 9.74 19.87 -17.15
CA ASN A 507 8.91 18.70 -16.83
C ASN A 507 7.51 19.10 -16.32
N SER A 508 6.76 19.84 -17.15
CA SER A 508 5.45 20.43 -16.81
C SER A 508 4.50 19.45 -16.13
N THR A 509 4.39 18.21 -16.63
CA THR A 509 3.54 17.15 -16.06
C THR A 509 3.93 16.77 -14.63
N HIS A 510 5.23 16.71 -14.31
CA HIS A 510 5.69 16.48 -12.94
C HIS A 510 5.34 17.65 -12.02
N ILE A 511 5.55 18.88 -12.46
CA ILE A 511 5.19 20.08 -11.70
C ILE A 511 3.68 20.13 -11.43
N GLY A 512 2.84 19.87 -12.42
CA GLY A 512 1.39 19.85 -12.21
C GLY A 512 0.91 18.69 -11.35
N ASN A 513 1.56 17.52 -11.43
CA ASN A 513 1.29 16.41 -10.52
C ASN A 513 1.67 16.74 -9.07
N LEU A 514 2.76 17.50 -8.85
CA LEU A 514 3.18 18.01 -7.53
C LEU A 514 2.23 19.08 -6.99
N LEU A 515 1.75 19.99 -7.83
CA LEU A 515 0.79 21.03 -7.42
C LEU A 515 -0.58 20.42 -7.08
N ALA A 516 -1.06 19.47 -7.88
CA ALA A 516 -2.23 18.66 -7.55
C ALA A 516 -2.02 17.95 -6.19
N ARG A 517 -0.85 17.33 -5.97
CA ARG A 517 -0.52 16.69 -4.69
C ARG A 517 -0.48 17.68 -3.54
N PHE A 518 -0.01 18.91 -3.74
CA PHE A 518 0.02 19.95 -2.72
C PHE A 518 -1.39 20.38 -2.29
N VAL A 519 -2.29 20.62 -3.24
CA VAL A 519 -3.70 20.95 -2.93
C VAL A 519 -4.46 19.75 -2.37
N GLU A 520 -4.27 18.53 -2.89
CA GLU A 520 -4.78 17.29 -2.30
C GLU A 520 -4.32 17.13 -0.84
N ASN A 521 -3.10 17.59 -0.51
CA ASN A 521 -2.59 17.61 0.85
C ASN A 521 -2.99 18.85 1.68
N GLY A 522 -3.90 19.69 1.16
CA GLY A 522 -4.54 20.78 1.89
C GLY A 522 -3.73 22.07 1.95
N GLY A 523 -2.63 22.16 1.20
CA GLY A 523 -1.91 23.41 0.99
C GLY A 523 -2.69 24.36 0.08
N GLY A 524 -2.53 25.66 0.28
CA GLY A 524 -3.22 26.68 -0.48
C GLY A 524 -2.53 27.00 -1.81
N LEU A 525 -3.26 27.05 -2.93
CA LEU A 525 -2.67 27.35 -4.24
C LEU A 525 -3.28 28.60 -4.86
N VAL A 526 -2.43 29.54 -5.30
CA VAL A 526 -2.81 30.67 -6.15
C VAL A 526 -2.21 30.46 -7.55
N LEU A 527 -3.04 30.45 -8.58
CA LEU A 527 -2.68 30.35 -9.99
C LEU A 527 -2.93 31.68 -10.71
N CYS A 528 -2.07 32.06 -11.65
CA CYS A 528 -2.32 33.16 -12.60
C CYS A 528 -2.60 32.65 -14.02
N SER A 529 -3.40 33.37 -14.82
CA SER A 529 -3.96 32.89 -16.11
C SER A 529 -2.97 32.17 -17.03
N CYS A 530 -1.85 32.84 -17.32
CA CYS A 530 -0.85 32.41 -18.30
C CYS A 530 -0.13 31.09 -17.92
N SER A 531 -0.44 30.54 -16.75
CA SER A 531 0.30 29.46 -16.13
C SER A 531 -0.34 28.08 -16.36
N ALA A 532 -1.67 28.00 -16.37
CA ALA A 532 -2.40 26.72 -16.36
C ALA A 532 -3.69 26.72 -17.20
N LEU A 533 -4.13 27.88 -17.70
CA LEU A 533 -5.48 28.05 -18.25
C LEU A 533 -5.49 28.55 -19.69
N ASP A 534 -4.33 28.91 -20.22
CA ASP A 534 -4.16 29.44 -21.57
C ASP A 534 -4.09 28.31 -22.60
N THR A 535 -4.97 28.30 -23.60
CA THR A 535 -4.96 27.29 -24.68
C THR A 535 -3.92 27.53 -25.76
N ASP A 536 -3.36 28.74 -25.85
CA ASP A 536 -2.64 29.24 -27.01
C ASP A 536 -1.11 29.39 -26.74
N LEU A 537 -0.69 29.46 -25.47
CA LEU A 537 0.71 29.64 -25.08
C LEU A 537 1.55 28.35 -25.03
N LYS A 538 2.79 28.42 -25.56
CA LYS A 538 3.81 27.36 -25.44
C LYS A 538 4.43 27.33 -24.04
N GLY A 539 3.73 26.76 -23.07
CA GLY A 539 4.23 26.60 -21.70
C GLY A 539 3.22 26.12 -20.66
N ILE A 540 2.08 25.55 -21.09
CA ILE A 540 0.97 25.14 -20.23
C ILE A 540 1.44 24.19 -19.12
N LEU A 541 0.99 24.43 -17.89
CA LEU A 541 1.07 23.49 -16.78
C LEU A 541 0.21 22.25 -17.07
N THR A 542 0.85 21.10 -17.29
CA THR A 542 0.17 19.83 -17.62
C THR A 542 0.16 18.87 -16.43
N GLY A 543 -0.50 17.72 -16.56
CA GLY A 543 -0.67 16.75 -15.47
C GLY A 543 -1.94 17.03 -14.65
N ARG A 544 -2.07 16.38 -13.50
CA ARG A 544 -3.36 16.31 -12.77
C ARG A 544 -3.99 17.65 -12.42
N ILE A 545 -3.20 18.70 -12.13
CA ILE A 545 -3.74 20.02 -11.77
C ILE A 545 -4.49 20.73 -12.91
N ALA A 546 -4.28 20.31 -14.17
CA ALA A 546 -4.99 20.84 -15.33
C ALA A 546 -6.39 20.21 -15.53
N ASP A 547 -6.76 19.22 -14.71
CA ASP A 547 -8.09 18.63 -14.68
C ASP A 547 -9.11 19.64 -14.10
N GLU A 548 -10.29 19.72 -14.70
CA GLU A 548 -11.40 20.58 -14.23
C GLU A 548 -11.77 20.33 -12.76
N HIS A 549 -11.50 19.13 -12.22
CA HIS A 549 -11.63 18.83 -10.80
C HIS A 549 -10.90 19.84 -9.91
N PHE A 550 -9.67 20.24 -10.29
CA PHE A 550 -8.85 21.18 -9.51
C PHE A 550 -9.03 22.64 -9.93
N LEU A 551 -9.30 22.92 -11.21
CA LEU A 551 -9.30 24.29 -11.72
C LEU A 551 -10.52 25.11 -11.23
N PRO A 552 -10.31 26.29 -10.61
CA PRO A 552 -11.39 27.24 -10.29
C PRO A 552 -12.00 27.98 -11.48
N MET A 553 -11.49 27.75 -12.69
CA MET A 553 -11.88 28.49 -13.88
C MET A 553 -11.59 27.64 -15.11
N SER A 554 -12.46 27.70 -16.10
CA SER A 554 -12.29 26.98 -17.36
C SER A 554 -11.07 27.52 -18.12
N GLN A 555 -10.41 26.65 -18.88
CA GLN A 555 -9.35 27.06 -19.79
C GLN A 555 -9.92 27.92 -20.93
N GLY A 556 -9.12 28.81 -21.49
CA GLY A 556 -9.56 29.77 -22.49
C GLY A 556 -8.44 30.41 -23.29
N LYS A 557 -8.83 31.18 -24.30
CA LYS A 557 -7.92 31.88 -25.22
C LYS A 557 -7.25 33.05 -24.52
N PHE A 558 -6.03 33.36 -24.94
CA PHE A 558 -5.29 34.50 -24.39
C PHE A 558 -5.84 35.84 -24.91
N LEU A 559 -6.25 36.71 -23.99
CA LEU A 559 -6.80 38.03 -24.28
C LEU A 559 -5.83 39.14 -23.87
N LYS A 560 -5.69 40.14 -24.73
CA LYS A 560 -4.72 41.23 -24.61
C LYS A 560 -5.12 42.49 -25.41
N ASN A 561 -4.35 43.56 -25.24
CA ASN A 561 -4.41 44.81 -26.00
C ASN A 561 -5.71 45.61 -25.84
N LYS A 562 -6.44 45.39 -24.74
CA LYS A 562 -7.59 46.18 -24.31
C LYS A 562 -7.34 46.59 -22.88
N ARG A 563 -7.44 47.88 -22.55
CA ARG A 563 -7.37 48.33 -21.15
C ARG A 563 -8.69 47.98 -20.47
N LEU A 564 -8.59 47.19 -19.43
CA LEU A 564 -9.69 46.75 -18.58
C LEU A 564 -9.35 47.02 -17.13
N LYS A 565 -10.35 47.39 -16.35
CA LYS A 565 -10.33 47.44 -14.89
C LYS A 565 -11.11 46.26 -14.31
N MET A 566 -11.03 46.10 -13.01
CA MET A 566 -11.99 45.26 -12.28
C MET A 566 -13.40 45.83 -12.45
N GLY A 567 -14.31 44.99 -12.92
CA GLY A 567 -15.73 45.30 -13.10
C GLY A 567 -16.53 44.92 -11.85
N ARG A 568 -17.63 44.19 -12.06
CA ARG A 568 -18.52 43.76 -10.97
C ARG A 568 -17.81 42.81 -10.00
N VAL A 569 -18.05 42.99 -8.70
CA VAL A 569 -17.59 42.08 -7.65
C VAL A 569 -18.79 41.23 -7.23
N GLU A 570 -18.73 39.93 -7.50
CA GLU A 570 -19.81 38.97 -7.20
C GLU A 570 -19.94 38.72 -5.69
N ILE A 571 -18.82 38.77 -4.96
CA ILE A 571 -18.77 38.52 -3.51
C ILE A 571 -17.96 39.64 -2.82
N PRO A 572 -18.58 40.80 -2.52
CA PRO A 572 -17.88 41.97 -1.95
C PRO A 572 -17.18 41.69 -0.62
N ASP A 573 -17.82 40.93 0.27
CA ASP A 573 -17.28 40.60 1.60
C ASP A 573 -16.26 39.44 1.58
N HIS A 574 -15.85 38.97 0.40
CA HIS A 574 -14.89 37.89 0.30
C HIS A 574 -13.51 38.32 0.86
N PRO A 575 -12.78 37.49 1.64
CA PRO A 575 -11.51 37.88 2.23
C PRO A 575 -10.44 38.38 1.23
N ILE A 576 -10.54 37.96 -0.04
CA ILE A 576 -9.65 38.44 -1.12
C ILE A 576 -9.90 39.92 -1.47
N MET A 577 -11.15 40.37 -1.34
CA MET A 577 -11.58 41.75 -1.65
C MET A 577 -11.35 42.73 -0.50
N LYS A 578 -10.87 42.25 0.66
CA LYS A 578 -10.60 43.09 1.83
C LYS A 578 -9.66 44.25 1.48
N ASP A 579 -10.12 45.49 1.72
CA ASP A 579 -9.40 46.74 1.46
C ASP A 579 -8.98 46.97 -0.01
N VAL A 580 -9.57 46.22 -0.96
CA VAL A 580 -9.42 46.39 -2.41
C VAL A 580 -10.47 47.40 -2.90
N LYS A 581 -10.03 48.54 -3.44
CA LYS A 581 -10.89 49.62 -3.92
C LYS A 581 -10.88 49.76 -5.44
N LYS A 582 -9.74 49.54 -6.08
CA LYS A 582 -9.57 49.68 -7.54
C LYS A 582 -8.48 48.75 -8.07
N PHE A 583 -8.67 48.26 -9.28
CA PHE A 583 -7.65 47.53 -10.03
C PHE A 583 -7.77 47.89 -11.51
N ASP A 584 -6.64 48.19 -12.14
CA ASP A 584 -6.54 48.56 -13.56
C ASP A 584 -5.44 47.72 -14.20
N GLY A 585 -5.77 46.90 -15.20
CA GLY A 585 -4.84 45.99 -15.88
C GLY A 585 -3.93 46.66 -16.92
N GLY A 586 -3.98 48.00 -17.02
CA GLY A 586 -3.18 48.82 -17.92
C GLY A 586 -3.47 48.54 -19.40
N ASN A 587 -2.65 49.10 -20.30
CA ASN A 587 -2.96 49.10 -21.75
C ASN A 587 -3.02 47.70 -22.40
N TYR A 588 -2.63 46.65 -21.67
CA TYR A 588 -2.62 45.29 -22.18
C TYR A 588 -3.68 44.37 -21.55
N SER A 589 -4.07 44.59 -20.27
CA SER A 589 -4.86 43.69 -19.41
C SER A 589 -4.77 42.22 -19.83
N PHE A 590 -3.59 41.62 -19.70
CA PHE A 590 -3.36 40.22 -20.03
C PHE A 590 -4.18 39.30 -19.10
N HIS A 591 -5.12 38.56 -19.71
CA HIS A 591 -6.04 37.62 -19.06
C HIS A 591 -6.44 36.51 -20.05
N ILE A 592 -7.28 35.57 -19.64
CA ILE A 592 -7.91 34.60 -20.56
C ILE A 592 -9.42 34.80 -20.65
N SER A 593 -10.01 34.36 -21.76
CA SER A 593 -11.46 34.30 -21.94
C SER A 593 -12.08 33.31 -20.94
N ALA A 594 -12.92 33.79 -20.02
CA ALA A 594 -13.51 32.96 -18.98
C ALA A 594 -14.97 33.39 -18.71
N ASN A 595 -15.92 32.59 -19.19
CA ASN A 595 -17.35 32.88 -19.06
C ASN A 595 -17.87 32.50 -17.66
N LEU A 596 -18.48 33.45 -16.96
CA LEU A 596 -19.11 33.25 -15.65
C LEU A 596 -20.13 32.09 -15.63
N ASN A 597 -20.87 31.89 -16.72
CA ASN A 597 -21.89 30.86 -16.84
C ASN A 597 -21.32 29.47 -17.16
N ASN A 598 -20.00 29.35 -17.36
CA ASN A 598 -19.31 28.09 -17.66
C ASN A 598 -18.08 27.91 -16.75
N LEU A 599 -18.32 27.95 -15.43
CA LEU A 599 -17.31 27.66 -14.40
C LEU A 599 -17.25 26.15 -14.09
N PRO A 600 -16.06 25.58 -13.80
CA PRO A 600 -15.92 24.18 -13.41
C PRO A 600 -16.70 23.86 -12.13
N THR A 601 -17.18 22.62 -11.99
CA THR A 601 -18.01 22.21 -10.85
C THR A 601 -17.34 22.51 -9.49
N GLY A 602 -18.08 23.18 -8.60
CA GLY A 602 -17.61 23.58 -7.28
C GLY A 602 -16.77 24.87 -7.24
N ALA A 603 -16.52 25.51 -8.39
CA ALA A 603 -15.89 26.83 -8.44
C ALA A 603 -16.89 27.97 -8.22
N LYS A 604 -16.38 29.13 -7.76
CA LYS A 604 -17.13 30.38 -7.62
C LYS A 604 -16.33 31.54 -8.17
N ALA A 605 -16.96 32.43 -8.95
CA ALA A 605 -16.38 33.74 -9.23
C ALA A 605 -16.52 34.66 -8.01
N ILE A 606 -15.52 35.49 -7.78
CA ILE A 606 -15.47 36.50 -6.71
C ILE A 606 -15.55 37.90 -7.32
N ALA A 607 -14.89 38.11 -8.46
CA ALA A 607 -14.91 39.37 -9.21
C ALA A 607 -14.76 39.12 -10.71
N LEU A 608 -15.23 40.07 -11.52
CA LEU A 608 -15.15 40.10 -12.98
C LEU A 608 -14.24 41.23 -13.48
N TRP A 609 -13.80 41.12 -14.73
CA TRP A 609 -13.28 42.24 -15.51
C TRP A 609 -14.45 43.11 -16.01
N GLU A 610 -14.18 44.36 -16.39
CA GLU A 610 -15.18 45.28 -16.99
C GLU A 610 -15.92 44.70 -18.21
N ASP A 611 -15.35 43.70 -18.91
CA ASP A 611 -15.99 43.05 -20.06
C ASP A 611 -16.67 41.71 -19.75
N GLY A 612 -16.88 41.41 -18.47
CA GLY A 612 -17.65 40.25 -18.01
C GLY A 612 -16.87 38.94 -17.91
N ASN A 613 -15.61 38.89 -18.35
CA ASN A 613 -14.73 37.75 -18.08
C ASN A 613 -14.49 37.61 -16.58
N VAL A 614 -14.43 36.39 -16.06
CA VAL A 614 -14.10 36.12 -14.65
C VAL A 614 -12.69 36.63 -14.35
N PHE A 615 -12.55 37.51 -13.35
CA PHE A 615 -11.27 38.11 -12.95
C PHE A 615 -10.64 37.38 -11.76
N ILE A 616 -11.45 36.99 -10.78
CA ILE A 616 -11.01 36.19 -9.63
C ILE A 616 -12.01 35.06 -9.44
N SER A 617 -11.52 33.83 -9.27
CA SER A 617 -12.34 32.70 -8.87
C SER A 617 -11.64 31.78 -7.86
N GLU A 618 -12.44 31.01 -7.14
CA GLU A 618 -11.96 30.04 -6.16
C GLU A 618 -12.61 28.66 -6.31
N LYS A 619 -11.91 27.64 -5.83
CA LYS A 619 -12.50 26.43 -5.28
C LYS A 619 -12.20 26.39 -3.78
N GLN A 620 -13.27 26.32 -2.99
CA GLN A 620 -13.17 26.23 -1.54
C GLN A 620 -12.62 24.87 -1.12
N LYS A 621 -11.94 24.84 0.03
CA LYS A 621 -11.44 23.61 0.65
C LYS A 621 -12.59 22.64 0.90
N ASN A 622 -12.38 21.37 0.56
CA ASN A 622 -13.33 20.29 0.78
C ASN A 622 -12.62 19.08 1.46
N THR A 623 -13.21 17.89 1.38
CA THR A 623 -12.64 16.65 1.92
C THR A 623 -11.37 16.17 1.22
N ASP A 624 -11.18 16.57 -0.02
CA ASP A 624 -10.23 15.96 -0.96
C ASP A 624 -9.10 16.90 -1.35
N PHE A 625 -9.31 18.22 -1.35
CA PHE A 625 -8.26 19.23 -1.56
C PHE A 625 -8.48 20.56 -0.80
N GLY A 626 -7.40 21.34 -0.68
CA GLY A 626 -7.34 22.66 -0.04
C GLY A 626 -7.94 23.79 -0.89
N LYS A 627 -7.75 25.04 -0.48
CA LYS A 627 -8.24 26.19 -1.26
C LYS A 627 -7.39 26.41 -2.50
N ILE A 628 -8.04 26.63 -3.63
CA ILE A 628 -7.39 26.99 -4.90
C ILE A 628 -8.01 28.29 -5.40
N VAL A 629 -7.19 29.28 -5.71
CA VAL A 629 -7.62 30.57 -6.26
C VAL A 629 -6.97 30.77 -7.62
N VAL A 630 -7.74 31.28 -8.58
CA VAL A 630 -7.23 31.80 -9.85
C VAL A 630 -7.36 33.32 -9.83
N LEU A 631 -6.24 33.99 -10.11
CA LEU A 631 -6.19 35.39 -10.47
C LEU A 631 -6.08 35.46 -11.99
N ASN A 632 -7.15 35.87 -12.67
CA ASN A 632 -7.18 35.97 -14.12
C ASN A 632 -6.46 37.24 -14.62
N MET A 633 -5.19 37.40 -14.24
CA MET A 633 -4.31 38.51 -14.58
C MET A 633 -2.87 38.05 -14.72
N PHE A 634 -2.10 38.81 -15.49
CA PHE A 634 -0.63 38.79 -15.44
C PHE A 634 -0.15 39.46 -14.14
N PRO A 635 0.53 38.75 -13.22
CA PRO A 635 0.83 39.22 -11.86
C PRO A 635 1.91 40.31 -11.72
N VAL A 636 2.45 40.82 -12.82
CA VAL A 636 3.52 41.83 -12.84
C VAL A 636 2.91 43.23 -12.97
N SER A 637 3.37 44.19 -12.17
CA SER A 637 2.96 45.61 -12.30
C SER A 637 3.80 46.38 -13.32
N GLY A 638 3.23 47.47 -13.85
CA GLY A 638 3.97 48.44 -14.64
C GLY A 638 3.24 49.77 -14.81
N LYS A 639 3.98 50.83 -15.14
CA LYS A 639 3.48 52.22 -15.20
C LYS A 639 2.27 52.43 -16.14
N ASN A 640 2.22 51.70 -17.25
CA ASN A 640 1.15 51.73 -18.26
C ASN A 640 0.92 50.36 -18.95
N LYS A 641 1.62 49.32 -18.50
CA LYS A 641 1.71 47.99 -19.13
C LYS A 641 1.53 46.96 -18.04
N PHE A 642 0.65 45.98 -18.25
CA PHE A 642 0.12 45.14 -17.17
C PHE A 642 -0.54 46.00 -16.07
N TRP A 643 -0.80 45.44 -14.89
CA TRP A 643 -1.56 46.17 -13.87
C TRP A 643 -0.82 47.40 -13.34
N ILE A 644 -1.57 48.48 -13.15
CA ILE A 644 -1.07 49.81 -12.76
C ILE A 644 -0.64 49.79 -11.29
N SER A 645 0.63 50.12 -11.01
CA SER A 645 1.26 50.00 -9.69
C SER A 645 0.55 50.77 -8.57
N GLU A 646 -0.18 51.82 -8.91
CA GLU A 646 -0.94 52.68 -7.99
C GLU A 646 -2.38 52.16 -7.73
N THR A 647 -2.64 50.89 -8.08
CA THR A 647 -3.89 50.16 -7.85
C THR A 647 -3.66 48.90 -7.00
N ASP A 648 -4.75 48.29 -6.52
CA ASP A 648 -4.71 47.29 -5.46
C ASP A 648 -4.27 45.87 -5.91
N GLY A 649 -3.57 45.73 -7.04
CA GLY A 649 -3.12 44.44 -7.56
C GLY A 649 -2.23 43.65 -6.59
N ALA A 650 -1.31 44.34 -5.90
CA ALA A 650 -0.51 43.73 -4.84
C ALA A 650 -1.35 43.26 -3.64
N LYS A 651 -2.41 44.00 -3.27
CA LYS A 651 -3.35 43.56 -2.22
C LYS A 651 -4.13 42.34 -2.64
N ILE A 652 -4.68 42.31 -3.86
CA ILE A 652 -5.39 41.15 -4.40
C ILE A 652 -4.50 39.90 -4.34
N MET A 653 -3.23 40.02 -4.76
CA MET A 653 -2.25 38.92 -4.67
C MET A 653 -1.98 38.49 -3.22
N CYS A 654 -1.72 39.45 -2.31
CA CYS A 654 -1.44 39.16 -0.90
C CYS A 654 -2.65 38.54 -0.17
N ASN A 655 -3.84 39.11 -0.35
CA ASN A 655 -5.08 38.62 0.25
C ASN A 655 -5.43 37.23 -0.28
N SER A 656 -5.17 36.93 -1.56
CA SER A 656 -5.35 35.59 -2.13
C SER A 656 -4.45 34.56 -1.46
N VAL A 657 -3.16 34.88 -1.32
CA VAL A 657 -2.18 34.03 -0.62
C VAL A 657 -2.57 33.80 0.84
N GLU A 658 -2.94 34.88 1.55
CA GLU A 658 -3.39 34.81 2.94
C GLU A 658 -4.69 33.98 3.09
N TYR A 659 -5.63 34.14 2.16
CA TYR A 659 -6.89 33.40 2.14
C TYR A 659 -6.71 31.90 1.91
N VAL A 660 -5.85 31.49 0.96
CA VAL A 660 -5.60 30.07 0.69
C VAL A 660 -4.75 29.40 1.77
N SER A 661 -3.91 30.17 2.48
CA SER A 661 -3.08 29.67 3.58
C SER A 661 -3.87 29.45 4.87
N LYS A 662 -4.97 30.18 5.08
CA LYS A 662 -5.87 30.00 6.24
C LYS A 662 -6.72 28.75 6.06
N ASN A 663 -6.41 27.72 6.83
CA ASN A 663 -7.00 26.38 6.77
C ASN A 663 -8.32 26.24 7.55
#